data_AF-A0A9D6YE69-F1
#
_entry.id   AF-A0A9D6YE69-F1
#
_cell.length_a   1.000
_cell.length_b   1.000
_cell.length_c   1.000
_cell.angle_alpha   90.00
_cell.angle_beta   90.00
_cell.angle_gamma   90.00
#
_symmetry.space_group_name_H-M   'P 1'
#
loop_
_entity.id
_entity.type
_entity.pdbx_description
1 polymer ?
#
loop_
_entity_poly.entity_id
_entity_poly.type
_entity_poly.pdbx_seq_one_letter_code
_entity_poly.pdbx_strand_id
1 'polypeptide(L)'
;MLELIAQGYFQNALIAGTLVGVTCSLVGVYVVLKRVVFLAIALAQIASAGLALALLLGWSPLLTALAASLGGAVAFSQIVGRSRAPIEGVLGASYVVAAALAIIFIAKNPVGEARALGVLFGNILSVPESELWALAVVSLVVTLVHLKFRKEFVFVSFDYETAAAQGLNARGWNLLLYLTLGVAIAFAIRSAGLLVTFALLVLPALGARLLATGMRAMFLTAVGLGTLAVPLGLTGAFTFDLPTGATISLAVTSLVALALAGRAVARASRRTAAAATLAAALAALLPSPLLAQAVDGDVSRELQALRESVAELRRIVTEQQRLIDALTRGQQGSSGAAAAPAPTAPGAIAPPLPAQAEPPRAPAADVPAAPERGLPPWLAYLPEIRLEGNMIGNYTLKNRRKLEQQLGEEQEGAELFVRRDRFNVREIELGLRSAVDPFARFEAILSAEQQFGGDLDVGLEEAIVTFGALPGKLELKVGKFRTAFGEFNDSDPEEIPEVDPPNVITNLFGPDGWIDTGLAANRLFGITDELSLMLWGAVFNGDNDQSFHGGRAGVARKPAFYGRLESFLELGDSTGLEGGVGYAYGHADDDDGRATLRSQILNAHMQVQYRQPLLGLYRGFNLLTEFFYTWRDHFREPTADEAEAGVPRQREVLDRWGLYTLADAQIARNWSLGGRFDYSQLPTREEAGPSVRHETAGSLILSYRPSRFLTLRSQYKHTERNFALSSDEIFLQLLFKLGYERPGPF
;
A
#
# COMPACT_ATOMS: atom_id res chain seq x y z
N MET A 1 -40.31 25.08 -5.04
CA MET A 1 -39.18 25.67 -4.28
C MET A 1 -39.59 26.91 -3.50
N LEU A 2 -40.04 28.00 -4.13
CA LEU A 2 -40.51 29.19 -3.41
C LEU A 2 -41.69 28.91 -2.46
N GLU A 3 -42.63 28.06 -2.87
CA GLU A 3 -43.74 27.59 -2.01
C GLU A 3 -43.28 26.67 -0.87
N LEU A 4 -42.15 25.96 -1.03
CA LEU A 4 -41.58 25.08 -0.02
C LEU A 4 -40.85 25.89 1.06
N ILE A 5 -40.14 26.95 0.65
CA ILE A 5 -39.48 27.92 1.54
C ILE A 5 -40.51 28.69 2.38
N ALA A 6 -41.76 28.82 1.91
CA ALA A 6 -42.83 29.45 2.67
C ALA A 6 -43.37 28.58 3.83
N GLN A 7 -43.04 27.29 3.87
CA GLN A 7 -43.48 26.38 4.92
C GLN A 7 -42.57 26.49 6.17
N GLY A 8 -43.16 26.68 7.36
CA GLY A 8 -42.41 26.90 8.60
C GLY A 8 -41.45 25.77 8.98
N TYR A 9 -41.80 24.50 8.73
CA TYR A 9 -40.92 23.37 9.00
C TYR A 9 -39.66 23.37 8.12
N PHE A 10 -39.77 23.80 6.86
CA PHE A 10 -38.64 23.85 5.94
C PHE A 10 -37.72 25.04 6.24
N GLN A 11 -38.28 26.17 6.70
CA GLN A 11 -37.50 27.30 7.22
C GLN A 11 -36.70 26.89 8.45
N ASN A 12 -37.34 26.20 9.41
CA ASN A 12 -36.67 25.71 10.60
C ASN A 12 -35.54 24.74 10.25
N ALA A 13 -35.75 23.85 9.28
CA ALA A 13 -34.73 22.92 8.80
C ALA A 13 -33.53 23.63 8.14
N LEU A 14 -33.80 24.66 7.32
CA LEU A 14 -32.75 25.48 6.71
C LEU A 14 -31.93 26.23 7.78
N ILE A 15 -32.60 26.90 8.72
CA ILE A 15 -31.94 27.65 9.79
C ILE A 15 -31.12 26.69 10.67
N ALA A 16 -31.70 25.58 11.12
CA ALA A 16 -31.00 24.58 11.93
C ALA A 16 -29.79 24.01 11.19
N GLY A 17 -29.98 23.60 9.93
CA GLY A 17 -28.91 23.05 9.11
C GLY A 17 -27.79 24.05 8.87
N THR A 18 -28.09 25.32 8.59
CA THR A 18 -27.07 26.35 8.41
C THR A 18 -26.31 26.63 9.70
N LEU A 19 -26.99 26.71 10.86
CA LEU A 19 -26.33 26.87 12.16
C LEU A 19 -25.40 25.68 12.47
N VAL A 20 -25.84 24.45 12.21
CA VAL A 20 -25.01 23.26 12.32
C VAL A 20 -23.83 23.31 11.35
N GLY A 21 -24.06 23.68 10.09
CA GLY A 21 -23.03 23.79 9.06
C GLY A 21 -21.96 24.82 9.40
N VAL A 22 -22.34 26.01 9.88
CA VAL A 22 -21.38 27.03 10.36
C VAL A 22 -20.56 26.48 11.52
N THR A 23 -21.23 25.97 12.55
CA THR A 23 -20.57 25.57 13.80
C THR A 23 -19.65 24.36 13.58
N CYS A 24 -20.14 23.34 12.89
CA CYS A 24 -19.38 22.13 12.63
C CYS A 24 -18.21 22.39 11.67
N SER A 25 -18.41 23.14 10.59
CA SER A 25 -17.29 23.49 9.70
C SER A 25 -16.21 24.32 10.42
N LEU A 26 -16.61 25.24 11.29
CA LEU A 26 -15.69 26.09 12.05
C LEU A 26 -14.83 25.27 13.01
N VAL A 27 -15.46 24.44 13.85
CA VAL A 27 -14.75 23.61 14.82
C VAL A 27 -13.98 22.48 14.12
N GLY A 28 -14.54 21.96 13.04
CA GLY A 28 -13.97 20.90 12.21
C GLY A 28 -12.59 21.21 11.62
N VAL A 29 -12.32 22.49 11.31
CA VAL A 29 -10.99 22.93 10.89
C VAL A 29 -9.92 22.57 11.93
N TYR A 30 -10.20 22.79 13.22
CA TYR A 30 -9.26 22.45 14.29
C TYR A 30 -9.08 20.94 14.44
N VAL A 31 -10.16 20.16 14.31
CA VAL A 31 -10.12 18.69 14.35
C VAL A 31 -9.21 18.13 13.24
N VAL A 32 -9.34 18.66 12.03
CA VAL A 32 -8.53 18.28 10.87
C VAL A 32 -7.08 18.76 11.01
N LEU A 33 -6.86 19.98 11.50
CA LEU A 33 -5.50 20.51 11.72
C LEU A 33 -4.73 19.67 12.74
N LYS A 34 -5.40 19.31 13.84
CA LYS A 34 -4.83 18.52 14.92
C LYS A 34 -4.79 17.01 14.63
N ARG A 35 -5.25 16.57 13.45
CA ARG A 35 -5.29 15.16 13.02
C ARG A 35 -6.05 14.23 13.98
N VAL A 36 -7.08 14.74 14.65
CA VAL A 36 -7.92 13.99 15.60
C VAL A 36 -9.32 13.76 15.06
N VAL A 37 -9.46 13.44 13.77
CA VAL A 37 -10.77 13.20 13.14
C VAL A 37 -11.55 12.08 13.86
N PHE A 38 -10.83 11.07 14.35
CA PHE A 38 -11.42 9.96 15.09
C PHE A 38 -11.97 10.37 16.47
N LEU A 39 -11.50 11.49 17.04
CA LEU A 39 -12.07 12.05 18.28
C LEU A 39 -13.50 12.52 18.05
N ALA A 40 -13.75 13.13 16.90
CA ALA A 40 -15.07 13.64 16.57
C ALA A 40 -16.09 12.51 16.46
N ILE A 41 -15.76 11.41 15.77
CA ILE A 41 -16.70 10.28 15.64
C ILE A 41 -16.90 9.56 16.98
N ALA A 42 -15.86 9.45 17.82
CA ALA A 42 -15.98 8.88 19.15
C ALA A 42 -16.87 9.72 20.06
N LEU A 43 -16.67 11.05 20.12
CA LEU A 43 -17.52 11.98 20.88
C LEU A 43 -18.96 11.98 20.38
N ALA A 44 -19.14 11.84 19.08
CA ALA A 44 -20.45 11.76 18.47
C ALA A 44 -21.20 10.48 18.86
N GLN A 45 -20.53 9.32 18.90
CA GLN A 45 -21.14 8.10 19.43
C GLN A 45 -21.40 8.16 20.93
N ILE A 46 -20.51 8.76 21.72
CA ILE A 46 -20.74 8.96 23.16
C ILE A 46 -21.98 9.83 23.40
N ALA A 47 -22.15 10.91 22.61
CA ALA A 47 -23.35 11.74 22.66
C ALA A 47 -24.61 10.95 22.25
N SER A 48 -24.54 10.14 21.19
CA SER A 48 -25.63 9.25 20.75
C SER A 48 -26.00 8.21 21.82
N ALA A 49 -25.02 7.64 22.52
CA ALA A 49 -25.27 6.73 23.64
C ALA A 49 -25.97 7.43 24.81
N GLY A 50 -25.56 8.66 25.14
CA GLY A 50 -26.25 9.50 26.13
C GLY A 50 -27.68 9.84 25.71
N LEU A 51 -27.89 10.14 24.43
CA LEU A 51 -29.22 10.37 23.87
C LEU A 51 -30.12 9.12 23.98
N ALA A 52 -29.59 7.95 23.61
CA ALA A 52 -30.28 6.67 23.70
C ALA A 52 -30.61 6.30 25.16
N LEU A 53 -29.68 6.54 26.09
CA LEU A 53 -29.90 6.35 27.52
C LEU A 53 -31.02 7.25 28.05
N ALA A 54 -31.07 8.51 27.61
CA ALA A 54 -32.14 9.42 28.00
C ALA A 54 -33.51 8.94 27.56
N LEU A 55 -33.60 8.41 26.33
CA LEU A 55 -34.84 7.81 25.82
C LEU A 55 -35.26 6.61 26.66
N LEU A 56 -34.32 5.75 27.05
CA LEU A 56 -34.58 4.58 27.90
C LEU A 56 -35.09 4.97 29.31
N LEU A 57 -34.50 6.01 29.91
CA LEU A 57 -34.79 6.43 31.30
C LEU A 57 -35.87 7.52 31.40
N GLY A 58 -36.37 8.04 30.27
CA GLY A 58 -37.31 9.18 30.25
C GLY A 58 -36.69 10.51 30.68
N TRP A 59 -35.36 10.66 30.56
CA TRP A 59 -34.65 11.91 30.88
C TRP A 59 -34.64 12.87 29.68
N SER A 60 -34.18 14.11 29.93
CA SER A 60 -33.99 15.09 28.86
C SER A 60 -32.94 14.60 27.85
N PRO A 61 -33.30 14.39 26.57
CA PRO A 61 -32.38 13.85 25.56
C PRO A 61 -31.18 14.76 25.31
N LEU A 62 -31.41 16.07 25.24
CA LEU A 62 -30.36 17.06 25.00
C LEU A 62 -29.38 17.14 26.17
N LEU A 63 -29.86 17.21 27.41
CA LEU A 63 -29.00 17.35 28.59
C LEU A 63 -28.13 16.12 28.81
N THR A 64 -28.68 14.93 28.57
CA THR A 64 -27.94 13.67 28.74
C THR A 64 -26.91 13.48 27.63
N ALA A 65 -27.24 13.79 26.38
CA ALA A 65 -26.30 13.78 25.26
C ALA A 65 -25.16 14.79 25.47
N LEU A 66 -25.49 15.99 25.96
CA LEU A 66 -24.53 17.03 26.30
C LEU A 66 -23.61 16.60 27.44
N ALA A 67 -24.16 16.06 28.54
CA ALA A 67 -23.39 15.58 29.67
C ALA A 67 -22.43 14.44 29.27
N ALA A 68 -22.91 13.49 28.46
CA ALA A 68 -22.09 12.40 27.95
C ALA A 68 -20.95 12.92 27.05
N SER A 69 -21.26 13.81 26.10
CA SER A 69 -20.27 14.38 25.19
C SER A 69 -19.22 15.23 25.91
N LEU A 70 -19.64 16.04 26.90
CA LEU A 70 -18.74 16.82 27.74
C LEU A 70 -17.85 15.91 28.61
N GLY A 71 -18.42 14.84 29.19
CA GLY A 71 -17.66 13.84 29.93
C GLY A 71 -16.59 13.17 29.06
N GLY A 72 -16.96 12.77 27.84
CA GLY A 72 -16.03 12.26 26.83
C GLY A 72 -14.96 13.28 26.45
N ALA A 73 -15.33 14.55 26.26
CA ALA A 73 -14.40 15.63 25.90
C ALA A 73 -13.37 15.89 27.01
N VAL A 74 -13.81 15.90 28.27
CA VAL A 74 -12.92 16.01 29.44
C VAL A 74 -12.00 14.80 29.51
N ALA A 75 -12.54 13.58 29.41
CA ALA A 75 -11.76 12.35 29.45
C ALA A 75 -10.69 12.34 28.35
N PHE A 76 -11.08 12.57 27.10
CA PHE A 76 -10.15 12.64 25.99
C PHE A 76 -9.16 13.79 26.12
N SER A 77 -9.54 14.96 26.65
CA SER A 77 -8.59 16.06 26.86
C SER A 77 -7.46 15.68 27.85
N GLN A 78 -7.76 14.84 28.84
CA GLN A 78 -6.77 14.38 29.82
C GLN A 78 -5.95 13.18 29.33
N ILE A 79 -6.55 12.30 28.52
CA ILE A 79 -5.96 11.06 28.00
C ILE A 79 -5.08 11.35 26.77
N VAL A 80 -5.54 12.21 25.86
CA VAL A 80 -4.82 12.63 24.65
C VAL A 80 -3.56 13.40 25.05
N GLY A 81 -2.40 12.76 24.90
CA GLY A 81 -1.09 13.28 25.32
C GLY A 81 -0.55 12.70 26.63
N ARG A 82 -1.30 11.82 27.32
CA ARG A 82 -0.84 11.11 28.54
C ARG A 82 -0.98 9.58 28.47
N SER A 83 -1.76 9.04 27.54
CA SER A 83 -1.93 7.59 27.41
C SER A 83 -0.71 6.94 26.75
N ARG A 84 -0.32 5.77 27.27
CA ARG A 84 0.66 4.88 26.62
C ARG A 84 0.08 4.12 25.42
N ALA A 85 -1.25 3.95 25.40
CA ALA A 85 -1.95 3.37 24.26
C ALA A 85 -2.00 4.35 23.09
N PRO A 86 -1.92 3.86 21.83
CA PRO A 86 -2.09 4.70 20.65
C PRO A 86 -3.45 5.40 20.75
N ILE A 87 -3.42 6.72 20.58
CA ILE A 87 -4.59 7.60 20.71
C ILE A 87 -5.76 7.14 19.84
N GLU A 88 -5.48 6.66 18.63
CA GLU A 88 -6.49 6.13 17.71
C GLU A 88 -7.15 4.87 18.24
N GLY A 89 -6.39 4.00 18.92
CA GLY A 89 -6.93 2.79 19.57
C GLY A 89 -7.87 3.13 20.72
N VAL A 90 -7.55 4.13 21.55
CA VAL A 90 -8.43 4.58 22.66
C VAL A 90 -9.71 5.21 22.12
N LEU A 91 -9.60 6.06 21.11
CA LEU A 91 -10.74 6.68 20.45
C LEU A 91 -11.62 5.63 19.75
N GLY A 92 -11.00 4.62 19.13
CA GLY A 92 -11.69 3.50 18.49
C GLY A 92 -12.42 2.59 19.47
N ALA A 93 -11.77 2.20 20.56
CA ALA A 93 -12.40 1.42 21.62
C ALA A 93 -13.59 2.19 22.23
N SER A 94 -13.41 3.49 22.48
CA SER A 94 -14.47 4.35 23.00
C SER A 94 -15.64 4.49 22.02
N TYR A 95 -15.35 4.59 20.72
CA TYR A 95 -16.36 4.58 19.66
C TYR A 95 -17.17 3.27 19.67
N VAL A 96 -16.49 2.11 19.68
CA VAL A 96 -17.16 0.80 19.66
C VAL A 96 -18.03 0.60 20.91
N VAL A 97 -17.50 0.92 22.09
CA VAL A 97 -18.25 0.81 23.36
C VAL A 97 -19.46 1.74 23.35
N ALA A 98 -19.31 2.99 22.95
CA ALA A 98 -20.41 3.93 22.89
C ALA A 98 -21.47 3.52 21.86
N ALA A 99 -21.07 3.04 20.68
CA ALA A 99 -21.98 2.53 19.66
C ALA A 99 -22.76 1.30 20.16
N ALA A 100 -22.08 0.34 20.79
CA ALA A 100 -22.72 -0.82 21.39
C ALA A 100 -23.73 -0.44 22.48
N LEU A 101 -23.36 0.49 23.38
CA LEU A 101 -24.28 1.00 24.40
C LEU A 101 -25.48 1.71 23.80
N ALA A 102 -25.29 2.56 22.78
CA ALA A 102 -26.38 3.22 22.08
C ALA A 102 -27.37 2.21 21.49
N ILE A 103 -26.87 1.17 20.81
CA ILE A 103 -27.69 0.10 20.24
C ILE A 103 -28.45 -0.65 21.33
N ILE A 104 -27.79 -1.03 22.43
CA ILE A 104 -28.42 -1.75 23.55
C ILE A 104 -29.52 -0.90 24.19
N PHE A 105 -29.28 0.39 24.43
CA PHE A 105 -30.28 1.29 25.03
C PHE A 105 -31.48 1.50 24.12
N ILE A 106 -31.26 1.61 22.80
CA ILE A 106 -32.33 1.68 21.80
C ILE A 106 -33.13 0.37 21.78
N ALA A 107 -32.46 -0.78 21.72
CA ALA A 107 -33.10 -2.09 21.66
C ALA A 107 -33.95 -2.41 22.91
N LYS A 108 -33.61 -1.83 24.07
CA LYS A 108 -34.40 -1.97 25.30
C LYS A 108 -35.60 -1.02 25.39
N ASN A 109 -35.79 -0.13 24.41
CA ASN A 109 -36.91 0.78 24.38
C ASN A 109 -37.78 0.53 23.13
N PRO A 110 -39.02 0.01 23.28
CA PRO A 110 -39.92 -0.26 22.15
C PRO A 110 -40.23 0.97 21.28
N VAL A 111 -40.30 2.16 21.89
CA VAL A 111 -40.48 3.45 21.19
C VAL A 111 -39.16 3.90 20.54
N GLY A 112 -38.03 3.57 21.17
CA GLY A 112 -36.69 3.80 20.66
C GLY A 112 -36.39 3.00 19.41
N GLU A 113 -36.78 1.73 19.36
CA GLU A 113 -36.61 0.85 18.20
C GLU A 113 -37.39 1.36 16.97
N ALA A 114 -38.66 1.75 17.16
CA ALA A 114 -39.48 2.34 16.11
C ALA A 114 -38.98 3.71 15.60
N ARG A 115 -38.18 4.42 16.41
CA ARG A 115 -37.60 5.74 16.07
C ARG A 115 -36.08 5.69 15.84
N ALA A 116 -35.46 4.51 15.86
CA ALA A 116 -34.01 4.33 15.84
C ALA A 116 -33.36 4.96 14.61
N LEU A 117 -33.97 4.79 13.44
CA LEU A 117 -33.52 5.38 12.19
C LEU A 117 -33.58 6.92 12.23
N GLY A 118 -34.64 7.50 12.81
CA GLY A 118 -34.78 8.95 12.96
C GLY A 118 -33.78 9.56 13.96
N VAL A 119 -33.36 8.78 14.95
CA VAL A 119 -32.34 9.17 15.94
C VAL A 119 -30.92 9.07 15.36
N LEU A 120 -30.62 8.01 14.59
CA LEU A 120 -29.30 7.78 13.99
C LEU A 120 -29.04 8.69 12.77
N PHE A 121 -30.04 8.87 11.90
CA PHE A 121 -29.92 9.71 10.70
C PHE A 121 -30.34 11.16 10.92
N GLY A 122 -31.04 11.44 12.02
CA GLY A 122 -31.62 12.75 12.31
C GLY A 122 -32.82 13.07 11.41
N ASN A 123 -33.77 13.83 11.94
CA ASN A 123 -34.82 14.42 11.13
C ASN A 123 -34.82 15.95 11.30
N ILE A 124 -33.97 16.59 10.49
CA ILE A 124 -33.79 18.05 10.50
C ILE A 124 -35.07 18.81 10.13
N LEU A 125 -36.03 18.15 9.46
CA LEU A 125 -37.33 18.74 9.10
C LEU A 125 -38.27 18.89 10.32
N SER A 126 -38.01 18.19 11.41
CA SER A 126 -38.86 18.15 12.60
C SER A 126 -38.23 18.78 13.84
N VAL A 127 -37.31 19.73 13.65
CA VAL A 127 -36.69 20.48 14.74
C VAL A 127 -37.73 21.44 15.35
N PRO A 128 -38.06 21.32 16.66
CA PRO A 128 -38.99 22.22 17.31
C PRO A 128 -38.35 23.60 17.55
N GLU A 129 -39.17 24.64 17.62
CA GLU A 129 -38.70 26.04 17.76
C GLU A 129 -37.85 26.27 19.02
N SER A 130 -38.18 25.61 20.13
CA SER A 130 -37.41 25.70 21.38
C SER A 130 -35.99 25.15 21.23
N GLU A 131 -35.80 24.09 20.44
CA GLU A 131 -34.48 23.52 20.14
C GLU A 131 -33.73 24.37 19.12
N LEU A 132 -34.44 25.02 18.19
CA LEU A 132 -33.85 25.94 17.22
C LEU A 132 -33.22 27.16 17.94
N TRP A 133 -33.92 27.75 18.90
CA TRP A 133 -33.37 28.85 19.71
C TRP A 133 -32.15 28.42 20.53
N ALA A 134 -32.20 27.23 21.14
CA ALA A 134 -31.07 26.70 21.89
C ALA A 134 -29.85 26.46 20.97
N LEU A 135 -30.07 25.90 19.79
CA LEU A 135 -29.04 25.70 18.76
C LEU A 135 -28.45 27.04 18.28
N ALA A 136 -29.28 28.08 18.08
CA ALA A 136 -28.83 29.40 17.67
C ALA A 136 -27.94 30.06 18.73
N VAL A 137 -28.34 30.02 20.00
CA VAL A 137 -27.55 30.55 21.12
C VAL A 137 -26.22 29.81 21.24
N VAL A 138 -26.23 28.48 21.17
CA VAL A 138 -25.01 27.67 21.28
C VAL A 138 -24.10 27.89 20.09
N SER A 139 -24.64 27.91 18.88
CA SER A 139 -23.88 28.20 17.66
C SER A 139 -23.20 29.57 17.74
N LEU A 140 -23.92 30.59 18.23
CA LEU A 140 -23.37 31.93 18.44
C LEU A 140 -22.25 31.92 19.48
N VAL A 141 -22.47 31.31 20.65
CA VAL A 141 -21.46 31.26 21.73
C VAL A 141 -20.20 30.52 21.26
N VAL A 142 -20.36 29.33 20.66
CA VAL A 142 -19.23 28.54 20.15
C VAL A 142 -18.47 29.33 19.09
N THR A 143 -19.17 29.99 18.17
CA THR A 143 -18.55 30.82 17.12
C THR A 143 -17.78 32.00 17.73
N LEU A 144 -18.37 32.73 18.68
CA LEU A 144 -17.71 33.86 19.34
C LEU A 144 -16.45 33.43 20.12
N VAL A 145 -16.51 32.30 20.83
CA VAL A 145 -15.35 31.74 21.54
C VAL A 145 -14.22 31.42 20.57
N HIS A 146 -14.50 30.77 19.44
CA HIS A 146 -13.49 30.42 18.44
C HIS A 146 -12.97 31.63 17.65
N LEU A 147 -13.78 32.66 17.43
CA LEU A 147 -13.34 33.90 16.80
C LEU A 147 -12.42 34.70 17.75
N LYS A 148 -12.80 34.80 19.03
CA LYS A 148 -12.03 35.53 20.04
C LYS A 148 -10.69 34.88 20.33
N PHE A 149 -10.66 33.56 20.52
CA PHE A 149 -9.47 32.79 20.91
C PHE A 149 -8.84 32.01 19.75
N ARG A 150 -8.99 32.51 18.52
CA ARG A 150 -8.50 31.84 17.31
C ARG A 150 -7.00 31.58 17.35
N LYS A 151 -6.21 32.52 17.88
CA LYS A 151 -4.75 32.43 17.86
C LYS A 151 -4.27 31.29 18.76
N GLU A 152 -4.86 31.20 19.94
CA GLU A 152 -4.57 30.22 20.98
C GLU A 152 -4.99 28.82 20.53
N PHE A 153 -6.20 28.65 19.97
CA PHE A 153 -6.66 27.36 19.45
C PHE A 153 -5.84 26.88 18.25
N VAL A 154 -5.49 27.76 17.30
CA VAL A 154 -4.64 27.39 16.16
C VAL A 154 -3.26 26.94 16.66
N PHE A 155 -2.66 27.68 17.60
CA PHE A 155 -1.32 27.36 18.08
C PHE A 155 -1.29 26.00 18.79
N VAL A 156 -2.21 25.76 19.73
CA VAL A 156 -2.31 24.48 20.45
C VAL A 156 -2.72 23.31 19.54
N SER A 157 -3.38 23.58 18.41
CA SER A 157 -3.72 22.56 17.41
C SER A 157 -2.56 22.20 16.47
N PHE A 158 -1.62 23.11 16.26
CA PHE A 158 -0.45 22.90 15.40
C PHE A 158 0.72 22.29 16.18
N ASP A 159 1.03 22.86 17.34
CA ASP A 159 2.15 22.44 18.17
C ASP A 159 1.81 22.65 19.66
N TYR A 160 1.39 21.57 20.29
CA TYR A 160 0.99 21.56 21.70
C TYR A 160 2.19 21.80 22.64
N GLU A 161 3.36 21.22 22.32
CA GLU A 161 4.54 21.25 23.18
C GLU A 161 5.20 22.62 23.14
N THR A 162 5.34 23.21 21.95
CA THR A 162 5.87 24.58 21.81
C THR A 162 4.95 25.61 22.45
N ALA A 163 3.63 25.44 22.35
CA ALA A 163 2.67 26.30 23.06
C ALA A 163 2.85 26.21 24.59
N ALA A 164 3.05 25.00 25.13
CA ALA A 164 3.31 24.80 26.56
C ALA A 164 4.65 25.40 27.01
N ALA A 165 5.71 25.24 26.19
CA ALA A 165 7.04 25.77 26.46
C ALA A 165 7.08 27.31 26.45
N GLN A 166 6.23 27.96 25.66
CA GLN A 166 6.10 29.43 25.61
C GLN A 166 5.21 30.01 26.72
N GLY A 167 4.85 29.22 27.73
CA GLY A 167 4.09 29.68 28.89
C GLY A 167 2.58 29.83 28.67
N LEU A 168 2.04 29.39 27.53
CA LEU A 168 0.59 29.28 27.37
C LEU A 168 0.07 28.09 28.18
N ASN A 169 -1.11 28.24 28.78
CA ASN A 169 -1.82 27.13 29.41
C ASN A 169 -2.41 26.18 28.34
N ALA A 170 -1.54 25.45 27.63
CA ALA A 170 -1.91 24.56 26.52
C ALA A 170 -2.93 23.50 26.96
N ARG A 171 -2.86 23.03 28.22
CA ARG A 171 -3.86 22.13 28.82
C ARG A 171 -5.25 22.76 28.87
N GLY A 172 -5.37 23.98 29.38
CA GLY A 172 -6.64 24.71 29.46
C GLY A 172 -7.24 24.97 28.09
N TRP A 173 -6.43 25.40 27.13
CA TRP A 173 -6.88 25.66 25.76
C TRP A 173 -7.30 24.39 25.03
N ASN A 174 -6.56 23.29 25.19
CA ASN A 174 -6.95 22.00 24.61
C ASN A 174 -8.24 21.46 25.23
N LEU A 175 -8.44 21.62 26.54
CA LEU A 175 -9.69 21.28 27.21
C LEU A 175 -10.85 22.12 26.68
N LEU A 176 -10.68 23.44 26.57
CA LEU A 176 -11.72 24.32 26.05
C LEU A 176 -12.09 23.98 24.60
N LEU A 177 -11.10 23.65 23.76
CA LEU A 177 -11.33 23.19 22.39
C LEU A 177 -12.21 21.93 22.38
N TYR A 178 -11.87 20.93 23.19
CA TYR A 178 -12.62 19.66 23.23
C TYR A 178 -14.01 19.85 23.83
N LEU A 179 -14.17 20.71 24.84
CA LEU A 179 -15.47 21.04 25.42
C LEU A 179 -16.38 21.70 24.37
N THR A 180 -15.88 22.71 23.67
CA THR A 180 -16.67 23.38 22.61
C THR A 180 -16.99 22.45 21.44
N LEU A 181 -16.11 21.49 21.11
CA LEU A 181 -16.38 20.41 20.17
C LEU A 181 -17.51 19.49 20.68
N GLY A 182 -17.47 19.06 21.94
CA GLY A 182 -18.52 18.23 22.54
C GLY A 182 -19.88 18.93 22.59
N VAL A 183 -19.90 20.22 22.94
CA VAL A 183 -21.12 21.05 22.87
C VAL A 183 -21.65 21.10 21.43
N ALA A 184 -20.80 21.43 20.45
CA ALA A 184 -21.22 21.52 19.05
C ALA A 184 -21.80 20.19 18.54
N ILE A 185 -21.13 19.06 18.85
CA ILE A 185 -21.57 17.72 18.46
C ILE A 185 -22.91 17.35 19.11
N ALA A 186 -23.08 17.57 20.41
CA ALA A 186 -24.31 17.19 21.11
C ALA A 186 -25.55 17.90 20.56
N PHE A 187 -25.43 19.21 20.29
CA PHE A 187 -26.52 19.99 19.70
C PHE A 187 -26.76 19.63 18.23
N ALA A 188 -25.70 19.43 17.45
CA ALA A 188 -25.81 19.06 16.04
C ALA A 188 -26.45 17.66 15.85
N ILE A 189 -26.11 16.68 16.68
CA ILE A 189 -26.72 15.34 16.63
C ILE A 189 -28.21 15.42 16.95
N ARG A 190 -28.58 16.18 17.98
CA ARG A 190 -29.99 16.32 18.37
C ARG A 190 -30.85 16.92 17.25
N SER A 191 -30.31 17.88 16.49
CA SER A 191 -31.04 18.57 15.42
C SER A 191 -30.93 17.89 14.06
N ALA A 192 -29.74 17.48 13.65
CA ALA A 192 -29.42 17.05 12.29
C ALA A 192 -29.02 15.58 12.18
N GLY A 193 -28.79 14.88 13.30
CA GLY A 193 -28.39 13.48 13.33
C GLY A 193 -26.88 13.26 13.26
N LEU A 194 -26.47 12.03 13.54
CA LEU A 194 -25.07 11.63 13.66
C LEU A 194 -24.32 11.79 12.33
N LEU A 195 -24.92 11.30 11.24
CA LEU A 195 -24.30 11.29 9.91
C LEU A 195 -24.01 12.70 9.40
N VAL A 196 -25.01 13.59 9.43
CA VAL A 196 -24.88 14.99 8.96
C VAL A 196 -23.87 15.74 9.80
N THR A 197 -23.92 15.56 11.13
CA THR A 197 -23.00 16.22 12.06
C THR A 197 -21.55 15.86 11.72
N PHE A 198 -21.26 14.57 11.54
CA PHE A 198 -19.91 14.13 11.21
C PHE A 198 -19.48 14.62 9.81
N ALA A 199 -20.37 14.53 8.82
CA ALA A 199 -20.11 14.99 7.45
C ALA A 199 -19.77 16.49 7.41
N LEU A 200 -20.59 17.34 8.05
CA LEU A 200 -20.39 18.80 8.09
C LEU A 200 -19.23 19.22 9.00
N LEU A 201 -18.82 18.38 9.95
CA LEU A 201 -17.63 18.63 10.76
C LEU A 201 -16.34 18.32 9.99
N VAL A 202 -16.29 17.22 9.23
CA VAL A 202 -15.03 16.70 8.68
C VAL A 202 -14.81 17.09 7.21
N LEU A 203 -15.79 16.85 6.35
CA LEU A 203 -15.65 17.00 4.89
C LEU A 203 -15.37 18.45 4.44
N PRO A 204 -16.08 19.48 4.93
CA PRO A 204 -15.78 20.84 4.50
C PRO A 204 -14.42 21.33 5.03
N ALA A 205 -14.00 20.88 6.20
CA ALA A 205 -12.67 21.18 6.76
C ALA A 205 -11.54 20.51 5.96
N LEU A 206 -11.72 19.24 5.56
CA LEU A 206 -10.78 18.54 4.67
C LEU A 206 -10.72 19.21 3.29
N GLY A 207 -11.87 19.51 2.68
CA GLY A 207 -11.94 20.23 1.42
C GLY A 207 -11.24 21.59 1.50
N ALA A 208 -11.50 22.36 2.55
CA ALA A 208 -10.85 23.64 2.78
C ALA A 208 -9.33 23.52 2.97
N ARG A 209 -8.84 22.47 3.64
CA ARG A 209 -7.39 22.21 3.78
C ARG A 209 -6.70 22.07 2.42
N LEU A 210 -7.36 21.44 1.47
CA LEU A 210 -6.83 21.20 0.12
C LEU A 210 -7.01 22.42 -0.81
N LEU A 211 -8.06 23.21 -0.59
CA LEU A 211 -8.45 24.34 -1.45
C LEU A 211 -7.84 25.67 -1.02
N ALA A 212 -7.67 25.92 0.28
CA ALA A 212 -7.22 27.21 0.80
C ALA A 212 -5.70 27.36 0.75
N THR A 213 -5.23 28.60 0.58
CA THR A 213 -3.80 28.97 0.55
C THR A 213 -3.31 29.63 1.84
N GLY A 214 -4.18 29.76 2.85
CA GLY A 214 -3.83 30.32 4.15
C GLY A 214 -4.89 30.05 5.22
N MET A 215 -4.54 30.27 6.48
CA MET A 215 -5.39 29.90 7.63
C MET A 215 -6.77 30.58 7.60
N ARG A 216 -6.82 31.89 7.35
CA ARG A 216 -8.11 32.62 7.25
C ARG A 216 -8.96 32.10 6.10
N ALA A 217 -8.34 31.81 4.95
CA ALA A 217 -9.02 31.23 3.80
C ALA A 217 -9.55 29.83 4.13
N MET A 218 -8.82 29.00 4.89
CA MET A 218 -9.26 27.67 5.29
C MET A 218 -10.56 27.73 6.12
N PHE A 219 -10.63 28.62 7.11
CA PHE A 219 -11.86 28.81 7.90
C PHE A 219 -13.03 29.28 7.05
N LEU A 220 -12.83 30.28 6.20
CA LEU A 220 -13.89 30.82 5.35
C LEU A 220 -14.38 29.79 4.32
N THR A 221 -13.46 29.04 3.70
CA THR A 221 -13.81 27.98 2.74
C THR A 221 -14.55 26.83 3.42
N ALA A 222 -14.12 26.40 4.62
CA ALA A 222 -14.81 25.33 5.34
C ALA A 222 -16.24 25.74 5.70
N VAL A 223 -16.41 26.92 6.29
CA VAL A 223 -17.74 27.45 6.64
C VAL A 223 -18.58 27.59 5.37
N GLY A 224 -18.04 28.18 4.30
CA GLY A 224 -18.73 28.32 3.02
C GLY A 224 -19.24 26.98 2.47
N LEU A 225 -18.36 25.97 2.37
CA LEU A 225 -18.73 24.64 1.87
C LEU A 225 -19.81 23.97 2.75
N GLY A 226 -19.67 24.03 4.07
CA GLY A 226 -20.65 23.46 5.00
C GLY A 226 -22.01 24.15 4.94
N THR A 227 -22.03 25.48 4.87
CA THR A 227 -23.28 26.25 4.75
C THR A 227 -23.97 26.05 3.41
N LEU A 228 -23.22 25.93 2.30
CA LEU A 228 -23.79 25.72 0.96
C LEU A 228 -24.33 24.30 0.78
N ALA A 229 -23.76 23.32 1.47
CA ALA A 229 -24.22 21.94 1.40
C ALA A 229 -25.65 21.74 1.94
N VAL A 230 -26.07 22.54 2.91
CA VAL A 230 -27.38 22.42 3.58
C VAL A 230 -28.54 22.73 2.61
N PRO A 231 -28.63 23.92 1.98
CA PRO A 231 -29.73 24.20 1.06
C PRO A 231 -29.71 23.28 -0.17
N LEU A 232 -28.52 22.93 -0.68
CA LEU A 232 -28.39 21.99 -1.81
C LEU A 232 -28.86 20.58 -1.42
N GLY A 233 -28.47 20.11 -0.24
CA GLY A 233 -28.85 18.81 0.29
C GLY A 233 -30.34 18.70 0.61
N LEU A 234 -30.93 19.74 1.22
CA LEU A 234 -32.37 19.79 1.51
C LEU A 234 -33.21 19.87 0.22
N THR A 235 -32.76 20.65 -0.76
CA THR A 235 -33.42 20.72 -2.07
C THR A 235 -33.35 19.36 -2.76
N GLY A 236 -32.17 18.73 -2.82
CA GLY A 236 -32.01 17.40 -3.41
C GLY A 236 -32.84 16.34 -2.69
N ALA A 237 -32.90 16.38 -1.36
CA ALA A 237 -33.70 15.46 -0.57
C ALA A 237 -35.18 15.56 -0.92
N PHE A 238 -35.69 16.78 -1.11
CA PHE A 238 -37.07 17.01 -1.52
C PHE A 238 -37.33 16.61 -2.97
N THR A 239 -36.43 16.96 -3.91
CA THR A 239 -36.63 16.69 -5.35
C THR A 239 -36.58 15.20 -5.68
N PHE A 240 -35.71 14.45 -5.01
CA PHE A 240 -35.48 13.04 -5.31
C PHE A 240 -36.13 12.09 -4.29
N ASP A 241 -36.91 12.61 -3.33
CA ASP A 241 -37.53 11.86 -2.23
C ASP A 241 -36.53 11.00 -1.45
N LEU A 242 -35.40 11.63 -1.06
CA LEU A 242 -34.28 10.97 -0.38
C LEU A 242 -34.17 11.39 1.09
N PRO A 243 -33.59 10.55 1.97
CA PRO A 243 -33.33 10.90 3.36
C PRO A 243 -32.45 12.16 3.48
N THR A 244 -32.95 13.18 4.19
CA THR A 244 -32.30 14.50 4.28
C THR A 244 -30.85 14.43 4.76
N GLY A 245 -30.56 13.57 5.74
CA GLY A 245 -29.21 13.47 6.29
C GLY A 245 -28.18 12.87 5.32
N ALA A 246 -28.58 11.87 4.54
CA ALA A 246 -27.74 11.29 3.50
C ALA A 246 -27.47 12.31 2.37
N THR A 247 -28.52 13.03 1.94
CA THR A 247 -28.42 13.97 0.82
C THR A 247 -27.58 15.20 1.16
N ILE A 248 -27.65 15.74 2.39
CA ILE A 248 -26.75 16.83 2.84
C ILE A 248 -25.28 16.35 2.87
N SER A 249 -25.04 15.12 3.32
CA SER A 249 -23.71 14.52 3.36
C SER A 249 -23.11 14.32 1.96
N LEU A 250 -23.94 13.88 1.00
CA LEU A 250 -23.55 13.79 -0.41
C LEU A 250 -23.36 15.16 -1.05
N ALA A 251 -24.18 16.16 -0.69
CA ALA A 251 -24.06 17.52 -1.20
C ALA A 251 -22.71 18.15 -0.81
N VAL A 252 -22.29 18.04 0.46
CA VAL A 252 -20.97 18.55 0.88
C VAL A 252 -19.83 17.79 0.21
N THR A 253 -19.96 16.47 0.04
CA THR A 253 -18.96 15.64 -0.66
C THR A 253 -18.82 16.08 -2.13
N SER A 254 -19.94 16.26 -2.82
CA SER A 254 -19.98 16.72 -4.21
C SER A 254 -19.41 18.13 -4.37
N LEU A 255 -19.72 19.06 -3.46
CA LEU A 255 -19.14 20.40 -3.47
C LEU A 255 -17.61 20.37 -3.33
N VAL A 256 -17.08 19.54 -2.42
CA VAL A 256 -15.63 19.37 -2.24
C VAL A 256 -15.00 18.76 -3.48
N ALA A 257 -15.59 17.69 -4.04
CA ALA A 257 -15.10 17.03 -5.24
C ALA A 257 -15.08 17.98 -6.46
N LEU A 258 -16.15 18.74 -6.67
CA LEU A 258 -16.25 19.74 -7.74
C LEU A 258 -15.24 20.88 -7.57
N ALA A 259 -15.05 21.37 -6.34
CA ALA A 259 -14.06 22.41 -6.08
C ALA A 259 -12.62 21.92 -6.35
N LEU A 260 -12.31 20.66 -6.01
CA LEU A 260 -11.02 20.04 -6.31
C LEU A 260 -10.83 19.79 -7.80
N ALA A 261 -11.85 19.29 -8.50
CA ALA A 261 -11.84 19.10 -9.94
C ALA A 261 -11.67 20.45 -10.67
N GLY A 262 -12.39 21.49 -10.26
CA GLY A 262 -12.25 22.85 -10.78
C GLY A 262 -10.84 23.40 -10.60
N ARG A 263 -10.19 23.14 -9.46
CA ARG A 263 -8.78 23.50 -9.22
C ARG A 263 -7.81 22.69 -10.08
N ALA A 264 -8.09 21.41 -10.33
CA ALA A 264 -7.29 20.58 -11.22
C ALA A 264 -7.39 21.03 -12.68
N VAL A 265 -8.61 21.35 -13.15
CA VAL A 265 -8.87 21.89 -14.48
C VAL A 265 -8.26 23.28 -14.65
N ALA A 266 -8.39 24.17 -13.65
CA ALA A 266 -7.76 25.50 -13.69
C ALA A 266 -6.22 25.45 -13.69
N ARG A 267 -5.63 24.41 -13.08
CA ARG A 267 -4.17 24.16 -13.17
C ARG A 267 -3.77 23.57 -14.51
N ALA A 268 -4.58 22.68 -15.08
CA ALA A 268 -4.37 22.13 -16.41
C ALA A 268 -4.51 23.22 -17.50
N SER A 269 -5.50 24.11 -17.38
CA SER A 269 -5.73 25.22 -18.30
C SER A 269 -4.67 26.30 -18.21
N ARG A 270 -4.09 26.54 -17.03
CA ARG A 270 -2.91 27.41 -16.88
C ARG A 270 -1.64 26.79 -17.46
N ARG A 271 -1.52 25.46 -17.46
CA ARG A 271 -0.41 24.75 -18.11
C ARG A 271 -0.55 24.72 -19.64
N THR A 272 -1.77 24.56 -20.16
CA THR A 272 -2.02 24.68 -21.61
C THR A 272 -1.97 26.12 -22.09
N ALA A 273 -2.39 27.12 -21.30
CA ALA A 273 -2.18 28.53 -21.60
C ALA A 273 -0.70 28.91 -21.56
N ALA A 274 0.07 28.42 -20.58
CA ALA A 274 1.52 28.59 -20.51
C ALA A 274 2.23 27.92 -21.70
N ALA A 275 1.82 26.71 -22.08
CA ALA A 275 2.32 25.99 -23.26
C ALA A 275 1.89 26.67 -24.57
N ALA A 276 0.70 27.27 -24.63
CA ALA A 276 0.23 28.05 -25.78
C ALA A 276 0.93 29.40 -25.91
N THR A 277 1.28 30.07 -24.80
CA THR A 277 2.17 31.25 -24.82
C THR A 277 3.60 30.88 -25.18
N LEU A 278 4.10 29.71 -24.76
CA LEU A 278 5.39 29.19 -25.20
C LEU A 278 5.37 28.83 -26.70
N ALA A 279 4.31 28.19 -27.17
CA ALA A 279 4.10 27.84 -28.57
C ALA A 279 3.84 29.06 -29.46
N ALA A 280 3.16 30.10 -28.95
CA ALA A 280 2.98 31.38 -29.64
C ALA A 280 4.28 32.21 -29.65
N ALA A 281 5.11 32.14 -28.59
CA ALA A 281 6.46 32.70 -28.59
C ALA A 281 7.38 31.96 -29.57
N LEU A 282 7.29 30.62 -29.64
CA LEU A 282 7.98 29.78 -30.62
C LEU A 282 7.48 29.97 -32.07
N ALA A 283 6.19 30.25 -32.27
CA ALA A 283 5.61 30.56 -33.58
C ALA A 283 5.90 32.00 -34.04
N ALA A 284 6.07 32.94 -33.11
CA ALA A 284 6.54 34.30 -33.40
C ALA A 284 8.06 34.38 -33.69
N LEU A 285 8.80 33.32 -33.38
CA LEU A 285 10.24 33.14 -33.66
C LEU A 285 10.52 32.54 -35.05
N LEU A 286 9.50 32.42 -35.92
CA LEU A 286 9.69 31.99 -37.31
C LEU A 286 9.13 33.01 -38.30
N PRO A 287 10.00 33.84 -38.89
CA PRO A 287 9.95 34.12 -40.32
C PRO A 287 11.06 33.32 -41.01
N SER A 288 10.69 32.42 -41.92
CA SER A 288 11.57 32.07 -43.04
C SER A 288 11.69 33.28 -43.98
N PRO A 289 12.72 33.42 -44.83
CA PRO A 289 14.03 32.78 -44.89
C PRO A 289 15.11 33.87 -45.02
N LEU A 290 15.38 34.64 -43.98
CA LEU A 290 16.40 35.70 -44.04
C LEU A 290 16.99 35.87 -42.64
N LEU A 291 17.97 35.01 -42.29
CA LEU A 291 19.05 35.29 -41.33
C LEU A 291 19.91 34.02 -41.14
N ALA A 292 20.27 33.37 -42.25
CA ALA A 292 21.35 32.37 -42.32
C ALA A 292 22.76 33.01 -42.11
N GLN A 293 22.84 34.14 -41.40
CA GLN A 293 24.08 34.89 -41.20
C GLN A 293 24.24 35.52 -39.80
N ALA A 294 23.32 35.32 -38.84
CA ALA A 294 23.44 35.95 -37.51
C ALA A 294 23.37 35.00 -36.29
N VAL A 295 23.17 33.69 -36.48
CA VAL A 295 22.90 32.76 -35.36
C VAL A 295 24.17 32.12 -34.77
N ASP A 296 25.32 32.16 -35.45
CA ASP A 296 26.54 31.51 -34.92
C ASP A 296 27.23 32.31 -33.79
N GLY A 297 26.85 33.58 -33.55
CA GLY A 297 27.59 34.46 -32.64
C GLY A 297 27.08 34.52 -31.19
N ASP A 298 25.76 34.48 -30.96
CA ASP A 298 25.17 34.76 -29.63
C ASP A 298 24.87 33.50 -28.82
N VAL A 299 24.39 32.44 -29.47
CA VAL A 299 24.14 31.14 -28.79
C VAL A 299 25.45 30.52 -28.32
N SER A 300 26.52 30.69 -29.09
CA SER A 300 27.89 30.31 -28.71
C SER A 300 28.38 31.06 -27.48
N ARG A 301 28.04 32.35 -27.36
CA ARG A 301 28.41 33.21 -26.23
C ARG A 301 27.60 32.89 -24.97
N GLU A 302 26.30 32.63 -25.08
CA GLU A 302 25.48 32.17 -23.94
C GLU A 302 25.87 30.76 -23.49
N LEU A 303 26.21 29.84 -24.41
CA LEU A 303 26.74 28.52 -24.05
C LEU A 303 28.13 28.62 -23.41
N GLN A 304 28.98 29.55 -23.83
CA GLN A 304 30.25 29.83 -23.16
C GLN A 304 30.02 30.43 -21.77
N ALA A 305 29.14 31.41 -21.61
CA ALA A 305 28.80 32.00 -20.32
C ALA A 305 28.17 30.96 -19.36
N LEU A 306 27.37 30.03 -19.88
CA LEU A 306 26.79 28.95 -19.10
C LEU A 306 27.85 27.90 -18.71
N ARG A 307 28.79 27.60 -19.61
CA ARG A 307 29.93 26.71 -19.31
C ARG A 307 30.88 27.33 -18.28
N GLU A 308 31.11 28.64 -18.36
CA GLU A 308 31.93 29.39 -17.40
C GLU A 308 31.26 29.45 -16.03
N SER A 309 29.96 29.73 -15.95
CA SER A 309 29.22 29.72 -14.68
C SER A 309 29.16 28.32 -14.04
N VAL A 310 29.03 27.25 -14.83
CA VAL A 310 29.16 25.86 -14.34
C VAL A 310 30.58 25.55 -13.87
N ALA A 311 31.62 26.04 -14.57
CA ALA A 311 33.01 25.86 -14.16
C ALA A 311 33.33 26.61 -12.85
N GLU A 312 32.77 27.80 -12.67
CA GLU A 312 32.92 28.59 -11.44
C GLU A 312 32.23 27.94 -10.25
N LEU A 313 31.01 27.41 -10.43
CA LEU A 313 30.33 26.62 -9.39
C LEU A 313 31.13 25.39 -8.99
N ARG A 314 31.70 24.65 -9.95
CA ARG A 314 32.58 23.51 -9.65
C ARG A 314 33.83 23.94 -8.87
N ARG A 315 34.38 25.12 -9.18
CA ARG A 315 35.54 25.67 -8.46
C ARG A 315 35.18 26.03 -7.02
N ILE A 316 34.03 26.66 -6.78
CA ILE A 316 33.52 26.98 -5.44
C ILE A 316 33.33 25.71 -4.61
N VAL A 317 32.74 24.67 -5.20
CA VAL A 317 32.58 23.37 -4.52
C VAL A 317 33.95 22.77 -4.17
N THR A 318 34.89 22.79 -5.11
CA THR A 318 36.24 22.25 -4.87
C THR A 318 37.01 23.03 -3.79
N GLU A 319 36.85 24.35 -3.73
CA GLU A 319 37.43 25.21 -2.69
C GLU A 319 36.84 24.89 -1.31
N GLN A 320 35.53 24.66 -1.24
CA GLN A 320 34.86 24.25 0.01
C GLN A 320 35.33 22.87 0.46
N GLN A 321 35.46 21.90 -0.44
CA GLN A 321 36.03 20.59 -0.12
C GLN A 321 37.46 20.73 0.42
N ARG A 322 38.31 21.58 -0.17
CA ARG A 322 39.67 21.82 0.33
C ARG A 322 39.69 22.48 1.70
N LEU A 323 38.77 23.41 1.98
CA LEU A 323 38.64 24.02 3.30
C LEU A 323 38.19 22.99 4.35
N ILE A 324 37.27 22.10 3.99
CA ILE A 324 36.85 20.98 4.84
C ILE A 324 38.04 20.05 5.11
N ASP A 325 38.83 19.71 4.09
CA ASP A 325 40.03 18.86 4.25
C ASP A 325 41.15 19.55 5.04
N ALA A 326 41.30 20.86 4.92
CA ALA A 326 42.26 21.65 5.69
C ALA A 326 41.86 21.77 7.16
N LEU A 327 40.57 21.94 7.45
CA LEU A 327 40.03 21.92 8.81
C LEU A 327 40.18 20.52 9.44
N THR A 328 39.91 19.48 8.65
CA THR A 328 40.04 18.09 9.10
C THR A 328 41.51 17.71 9.37
N ARG A 329 42.45 18.15 8.52
CA ARG A 329 43.89 17.99 8.76
C ARG A 329 44.43 18.86 9.89
N GLY A 330 43.89 20.06 10.08
CA GLY A 330 44.22 20.93 11.22
C GLY A 330 43.82 20.31 12.56
N GLN A 331 42.71 19.58 12.60
CA GLN A 331 42.34 18.81 13.80
C GLN A 331 43.25 17.59 14.02
N GLN A 332 43.68 16.90 12.96
CA GLN A 332 44.61 15.77 13.05
C GLN A 332 46.07 16.18 13.39
N GLY A 333 46.48 17.41 13.03
CA GLY A 333 47.80 17.96 13.35
C GLY A 333 48.01 18.37 14.82
N SER A 334 46.95 18.36 15.64
CA SER A 334 47.02 18.71 17.07
C SER A 334 47.16 17.51 18.02
N SER A 335 47.22 16.28 17.50
CA SER A 335 47.22 15.03 18.28
C SER A 335 48.61 14.40 18.48
N GLY A 336 49.70 15.16 18.31
CA GLY A 336 51.05 14.59 18.36
C GLY A 336 52.11 15.53 18.93
N ALA A 337 52.11 15.76 20.24
CA ALA A 337 53.32 16.16 20.97
C ALA A 337 53.19 15.83 22.47
N ALA A 338 54.23 15.21 23.02
CA ALA A 338 54.28 14.61 24.35
C ALA A 338 54.64 15.58 25.49
N ALA A 339 54.07 15.28 26.67
CA ALA A 339 54.57 15.38 28.06
C ALA A 339 55.34 16.62 28.61
N ALA A 340 54.66 17.28 29.57
CA ALA A 340 55.13 17.85 30.88
C ALA A 340 56.11 19.06 30.93
N PRO A 341 56.25 19.82 32.06
CA PRO A 341 55.40 20.00 33.26
C PRO A 341 55.00 21.48 33.56
N ALA A 342 54.10 21.72 34.51
CA ALA A 342 53.72 23.04 35.06
C ALA A 342 54.82 23.58 36.02
N PRO A 343 55.06 24.92 36.20
CA PRO A 343 54.13 25.77 36.97
C PRO A 343 54.18 27.33 36.76
N THR A 344 53.31 28.02 37.52
CA THR A 344 53.36 29.41 38.10
C THR A 344 52.97 30.67 37.28
N ALA A 345 52.02 31.41 37.88
CA ALA A 345 51.38 32.70 37.51
C ALA A 345 52.27 33.93 37.82
N PRO A 346 51.81 35.23 37.81
CA PRO A 346 50.59 35.87 37.29
C PRO A 346 50.86 37.17 36.46
N GLY A 347 49.86 37.73 35.78
CA GLY A 347 49.96 39.08 35.22
C GLY A 347 48.77 39.47 34.34
N ALA A 348 47.77 40.08 34.97
CA ALA A 348 46.49 40.44 34.38
C ALA A 348 46.56 41.55 33.32
N ILE A 349 45.81 41.36 32.21
CA ILE A 349 45.11 42.45 31.51
C ILE A 349 43.66 41.98 31.28
N ALA A 350 42.73 42.91 31.56
CA ALA A 350 41.29 42.74 31.72
C ALA A 350 40.51 42.37 30.43
N PRO A 351 39.25 41.90 30.54
CA PRO A 351 38.59 41.06 29.54
C PRO A 351 37.71 41.83 28.53
N PRO A 352 37.50 41.29 27.32
CA PRO A 352 36.23 41.38 26.61
C PRO A 352 35.34 40.18 26.96
N LEU A 353 34.04 40.44 26.97
CA LEU A 353 32.95 39.57 27.41
C LEU A 353 32.96 38.15 26.80
N PRO A 354 32.58 37.11 27.57
CA PRO A 354 32.51 35.75 27.05
C PRO A 354 31.41 35.64 25.99
N ALA A 355 31.81 35.26 24.77
CA ALA A 355 30.99 34.38 23.95
C ALA A 355 30.73 33.14 24.81
N GLN A 356 29.45 32.85 25.06
CA GLN A 356 29.05 31.67 25.81
C GLN A 356 29.70 30.45 25.17
N ALA A 357 30.54 29.78 25.95
CA ALA A 357 31.06 28.48 25.62
C ALA A 357 29.87 27.61 25.23
N GLU A 358 29.89 27.11 24.00
CA GLU A 358 29.10 25.94 23.66
C GLU A 358 29.45 24.89 24.73
N PRO A 359 28.46 24.42 25.53
CA PRO A 359 28.77 23.50 26.60
C PRO A 359 29.49 22.30 26.01
N PRO A 360 30.47 21.73 26.73
CA PRO A 360 31.13 20.50 26.29
C PRO A 360 30.04 19.52 25.94
N ARG A 361 30.08 18.97 24.71
CA ARG A 361 29.16 17.92 24.28
C ARG A 361 29.20 16.88 25.37
N ALA A 362 28.12 16.82 26.15
CA ALA A 362 28.05 15.89 27.27
C ALA A 362 28.38 14.51 26.71
N PRO A 363 29.26 13.71 27.36
CA PRO A 363 29.26 12.28 27.07
C PRO A 363 27.80 11.87 27.13
N ALA A 364 27.29 11.26 26.06
CA ALA A 364 25.87 10.97 25.88
C ALA A 364 25.30 10.59 27.24
N ALA A 365 24.54 11.51 27.84
CA ALA A 365 24.02 11.28 29.17
C ALA A 365 23.24 9.98 29.04
N ASP A 366 23.59 8.99 29.85
CA ASP A 366 22.77 7.80 30.04
C ASP A 366 21.38 8.33 30.38
N VAL A 367 20.54 8.46 29.35
CA VAL A 367 19.13 8.71 29.50
C VAL A 367 18.69 7.48 30.29
N PRO A 368 18.23 7.63 31.55
CA PRO A 368 17.63 6.48 32.20
C PRO A 368 16.50 6.09 31.27
N ALA A 369 16.65 4.92 30.63
CA ALA A 369 15.67 4.37 29.73
C ALA A 369 14.32 4.61 30.40
N ALA A 370 13.44 5.38 29.75
CA ALA A 370 12.08 5.50 30.20
C ALA A 370 11.63 4.07 30.51
N PRO A 371 10.99 3.78 31.66
CA PRO A 371 10.61 2.41 31.97
C PRO A 371 9.75 1.95 30.81
N GLU A 372 10.32 1.11 29.95
CA GLU A 372 9.65 0.36 28.93
C GLU A 372 8.68 -0.50 29.71
N ARG A 373 7.51 0.04 30.02
CA ARG A 373 6.33 -0.79 30.09
C ARG A 373 6.01 -1.11 28.64
N GLY A 374 6.84 -1.98 28.09
CA GLY A 374 6.55 -2.70 26.88
C GLY A 374 5.14 -3.25 27.02
N LEU A 375 4.49 -3.39 25.87
CA LEU A 375 3.55 -4.50 25.74
C LEU A 375 4.21 -5.71 26.44
N PRO A 376 3.48 -6.49 27.25
CA PRO A 376 4.04 -7.70 27.82
C PRO A 376 4.82 -8.41 26.71
N PRO A 377 6.10 -8.80 26.91
CA PRO A 377 6.95 -9.24 25.80
C PRO A 377 6.24 -10.27 24.91
N TRP A 378 5.43 -11.14 25.51
CA TRP A 378 4.59 -12.15 24.84
C TRP A 378 3.60 -11.60 23.78
N LEU A 379 3.16 -10.34 23.85
CA LEU A 379 2.27 -9.73 22.85
C LEU A 379 2.97 -9.50 21.50
N ALA A 380 4.30 -9.38 21.49
CA ALA A 380 5.10 -9.37 20.26
C ALA A 380 5.19 -10.76 19.58
N TYR A 381 4.78 -11.81 20.29
CA TYR A 381 4.76 -13.20 19.84
C TYR A 381 3.33 -13.70 19.56
N LEU A 382 2.35 -12.79 19.55
CA LEU A 382 1.03 -13.15 19.03
C LEU A 382 1.13 -13.27 17.50
N PRO A 383 0.47 -14.27 16.88
CA PRO A 383 0.48 -14.40 15.43
C PRO A 383 -0.35 -13.29 14.80
N GLU A 384 0.25 -12.61 13.83
CA GLU A 384 -0.45 -11.82 12.84
C GLU A 384 -1.14 -12.78 11.86
N ILE A 385 -2.35 -12.41 11.42
CA ILE A 385 -3.18 -13.25 10.55
C ILE A 385 -3.40 -12.52 9.22
N ARG A 386 -3.19 -13.23 8.11
CA ARG A 386 -3.51 -12.83 6.74
C ARG A 386 -4.57 -13.77 6.18
N LEU A 387 -5.55 -13.22 5.46
CA LEU A 387 -6.48 -13.98 4.64
C LEU A 387 -6.41 -13.46 3.22
N GLU A 388 -6.14 -14.36 2.27
CA GLU A 388 -6.17 -14.07 0.84
C GLU A 388 -7.25 -14.90 0.15
N GLY A 389 -7.86 -14.35 -0.90
CA GLY A 389 -8.62 -15.15 -1.85
C GLY A 389 -8.34 -14.77 -3.29
N ASN A 390 -8.20 -15.81 -4.12
CA ASN A 390 -7.95 -15.72 -5.54
C ASN A 390 -9.07 -16.39 -6.33
N MET A 391 -9.89 -15.58 -7.00
CA MET A 391 -10.98 -16.06 -7.84
C MET A 391 -10.64 -15.83 -9.30
N ILE A 392 -10.68 -16.88 -10.11
CA ILE A 392 -10.36 -16.82 -11.53
C ILE A 392 -11.52 -17.40 -12.34
N GLY A 393 -11.94 -16.68 -13.37
CA GLY A 393 -12.75 -17.21 -14.45
C GLY A 393 -11.98 -17.18 -15.75
N ASN A 394 -12.20 -18.19 -16.59
CA ASN A 394 -11.64 -18.20 -17.94
C ASN A 394 -12.71 -18.54 -18.99
N TYR A 395 -12.44 -18.19 -20.25
CA TYR A 395 -13.28 -18.54 -21.40
C TYR A 395 -12.42 -18.78 -22.64
N THR A 396 -12.51 -19.97 -23.23
CA THR A 396 -11.77 -20.38 -24.43
C THR A 396 -12.59 -20.06 -25.69
N LEU A 397 -12.10 -19.12 -26.50
CA LEU A 397 -12.80 -18.61 -27.69
C LEU A 397 -12.77 -19.59 -28.87
N LYS A 398 -11.71 -20.39 -29.01
CA LYS A 398 -11.47 -21.23 -30.20
C LYS A 398 -10.96 -22.63 -29.84
N ASN A 399 -11.31 -23.62 -30.67
CA ASN A 399 -10.83 -25.01 -30.62
C ASN A 399 -11.15 -25.82 -29.35
N ARG A 400 -11.96 -25.29 -28.40
CA ARG A 400 -12.29 -25.93 -27.11
C ARG A 400 -12.56 -27.43 -27.19
N ARG A 401 -13.65 -27.85 -27.84
CA ARG A 401 -14.06 -29.28 -27.91
C ARG A 401 -13.01 -30.18 -28.56
N LYS A 402 -12.22 -29.64 -29.48
CA LYS A 402 -11.17 -30.41 -30.17
C LYS A 402 -9.92 -30.53 -29.30
N LEU A 403 -9.61 -29.49 -28.53
CA LEU A 403 -8.55 -29.50 -27.52
C LEU A 403 -8.88 -30.47 -26.39
N GLU A 404 -10.10 -30.42 -25.83
CA GLU A 404 -10.60 -31.37 -24.82
C GLU A 404 -10.44 -32.83 -25.29
N GLN A 405 -10.79 -33.12 -26.55
CA GLN A 405 -10.67 -34.45 -27.12
C GLN A 405 -9.23 -34.89 -27.43
N GLN A 406 -8.31 -33.94 -27.70
CA GLN A 406 -6.91 -34.23 -28.02
C GLN A 406 -6.04 -34.39 -26.78
N LEU A 407 -6.36 -33.66 -25.70
CA LEU A 407 -5.56 -33.63 -24.47
C LEU A 407 -6.07 -34.61 -23.40
N GLY A 408 -7.28 -35.17 -23.56
CA GLY A 408 -7.84 -36.20 -22.67
C GLY A 408 -8.50 -35.62 -21.40
N GLU A 409 -9.41 -36.39 -20.78
CA GLU A 409 -10.14 -36.02 -19.55
C GLU A 409 -9.41 -36.43 -18.25
N GLU A 410 -8.38 -37.29 -18.30
CA GLU A 410 -7.83 -38.02 -17.13
C GLU A 410 -6.30 -38.02 -17.02
N GLN A 411 -5.59 -36.96 -17.44
CA GLN A 411 -4.19 -36.80 -17.00
C GLN A 411 -4.16 -35.82 -15.83
N GLU A 412 -3.62 -36.24 -14.68
CA GLU A 412 -3.09 -35.29 -13.69
C GLU A 412 -2.06 -34.41 -14.41
N GLY A 413 -2.42 -33.14 -14.62
CA GLY A 413 -1.71 -32.21 -15.52
C GLY A 413 -2.49 -31.75 -16.75
N ALA A 414 -3.64 -32.36 -17.10
CA ALA A 414 -4.56 -31.85 -18.12
C ALA A 414 -5.26 -30.55 -17.69
N GLU A 415 -5.25 -30.22 -16.39
CA GLU A 415 -5.62 -28.90 -15.87
C GLU A 415 -4.70 -27.76 -16.37
N LEU A 416 -3.50 -28.07 -16.87
CA LEU A 416 -2.59 -27.07 -17.45
C LEU A 416 -3.14 -26.42 -18.73
N PHE A 417 -4.04 -27.09 -19.48
CA PHE A 417 -4.29 -26.72 -20.88
C PHE A 417 -5.75 -26.49 -21.27
N VAL A 418 -6.72 -26.90 -20.45
CA VAL A 418 -8.14 -26.61 -20.69
C VAL A 418 -8.83 -26.23 -19.37
N ARG A 419 -8.73 -24.97 -18.98
CA ARG A 419 -9.55 -24.45 -17.89
C ARG A 419 -11.01 -24.33 -18.40
N ARG A 420 -11.97 -24.92 -17.69
CA ARG A 420 -13.37 -25.03 -18.16
C ARG A 420 -14.07 -23.69 -18.02
N ASP A 421 -14.48 -23.05 -19.13
CA ASP A 421 -15.29 -21.81 -19.30
C ASP A 421 -16.18 -21.34 -18.11
N ARG A 422 -15.62 -21.08 -16.93
CA ARG A 422 -16.35 -20.90 -15.66
C ARG A 422 -15.51 -20.09 -14.68
N PHE A 423 -16.18 -19.51 -13.70
CA PHE A 423 -15.55 -18.93 -12.52
C PHE A 423 -15.31 -20.02 -11.47
N ASN A 424 -14.12 -20.03 -10.90
CA ASN A 424 -13.75 -20.87 -9.77
C ASN A 424 -12.99 -20.04 -8.72
N VAL A 425 -13.11 -20.45 -7.46
CA VAL A 425 -12.17 -20.05 -6.42
C VAL A 425 -10.92 -20.88 -6.69
N ARG A 426 -9.84 -20.24 -7.16
CA ARG A 426 -8.56 -20.95 -7.35
C ARG A 426 -8.05 -21.38 -5.99
N GLU A 427 -8.06 -20.43 -5.05
CA GLU A 427 -7.38 -20.60 -3.78
C GLU A 427 -7.90 -19.61 -2.73
N ILE A 428 -7.93 -20.05 -1.47
CA ILE A 428 -8.07 -19.21 -0.28
C ILE A 428 -6.92 -19.54 0.67
N GLU A 429 -6.08 -18.55 0.99
CA GLU A 429 -4.94 -18.74 1.89
C GLU A 429 -5.19 -18.13 3.27
N LEU A 430 -4.81 -18.86 4.32
CA LEU A 430 -4.69 -18.36 5.68
C LEU A 430 -3.21 -18.32 6.07
N GLY A 431 -2.65 -17.11 6.13
CA GLY A 431 -1.29 -16.86 6.58
C GLY A 431 -1.22 -16.55 8.08
N LEU A 432 -0.28 -17.18 8.77
CA LEU A 432 0.04 -16.95 10.17
C LEU A 432 1.52 -16.58 10.28
N ARG A 433 1.81 -15.44 10.89
CA ARG A 433 3.19 -14.98 11.08
C ARG A 433 3.43 -14.52 12.50
N SER A 434 4.55 -14.91 13.10
CA SER A 434 4.92 -14.41 14.41
C SER A 434 6.43 -14.38 14.61
N ALA A 435 6.91 -13.51 15.52
CA ALA A 435 8.26 -13.65 16.04
C ALA A 435 8.34 -14.93 16.88
N VAL A 436 9.36 -15.75 16.65
CA VAL A 436 9.70 -16.88 17.55
C VAL A 436 10.59 -16.38 18.66
N ASP A 437 11.57 -15.54 18.31
CA ASP A 437 12.47 -14.80 19.17
C ASP A 437 12.90 -13.49 18.47
N PRO A 438 13.72 -12.62 19.07
CA PRO A 438 14.17 -11.38 18.44
C PRO A 438 14.99 -11.56 17.14
N PHE A 439 15.45 -12.77 16.84
CA PHE A 439 16.34 -13.10 15.72
C PHE A 439 15.70 -14.07 14.71
N ALA A 440 14.56 -14.67 15.05
CA ALA A 440 13.86 -15.69 14.30
C ALA A 440 12.36 -15.38 14.19
N ARG A 441 11.81 -15.54 12.99
CA ARG A 441 10.37 -15.44 12.71
C ARG A 441 9.85 -16.77 12.19
N PHE A 442 8.62 -17.10 12.54
CA PHE A 442 7.89 -18.23 12.00
C PHE A 442 6.77 -17.73 11.10
N GLU A 443 6.57 -18.42 10.00
CA GLU A 443 5.49 -18.16 9.05
C GLU A 443 4.91 -19.48 8.57
N ALA A 444 3.58 -19.58 8.54
CA ALA A 444 2.86 -20.72 8.00
C ALA A 444 1.72 -20.23 7.12
N ILE A 445 1.55 -20.87 5.96
CA ILE A 445 0.45 -20.60 5.02
C ILE A 445 -0.29 -21.90 4.78
N LEU A 446 -1.59 -21.87 5.08
CA LEU A 446 -2.53 -22.94 4.77
C LEU A 446 -3.37 -22.49 3.57
N SER A 447 -3.36 -23.24 2.49
CA SER A 447 -4.25 -22.99 1.36
C SER A 447 -5.42 -23.95 1.37
N ALA A 448 -6.57 -23.45 0.93
CA ALA A 448 -7.73 -24.23 0.60
C ALA A 448 -8.00 -24.04 -0.90
N GLU A 449 -7.73 -25.08 -1.66
CA GLU A 449 -7.86 -25.10 -3.11
C GLU A 449 -9.03 -25.96 -3.52
N GLN A 450 -9.75 -25.53 -4.56
CA GLN A 450 -10.86 -26.31 -5.09
C GLN A 450 -10.58 -26.72 -6.53
N GLN A 451 -10.17 -27.97 -6.70
CA GLN A 451 -10.03 -28.59 -8.01
C GLN A 451 -11.41 -28.77 -8.66
N PHE A 452 -11.51 -28.62 -9.98
CA PHE A 452 -12.80 -28.43 -10.66
C PHE A 452 -13.76 -29.63 -10.50
N GLY A 453 -14.77 -29.48 -9.63
CA GLY A 453 -15.75 -30.53 -9.33
C GLY A 453 -15.26 -31.60 -8.36
N GLY A 454 -14.05 -31.40 -7.81
CA GLY A 454 -13.49 -32.18 -6.71
C GLY A 454 -13.85 -31.60 -5.35
N ASP A 455 -13.44 -32.33 -4.31
CA ASP A 455 -13.52 -31.88 -2.93
C ASP A 455 -12.57 -30.69 -2.70
N LEU A 456 -12.84 -29.90 -1.66
CA LEU A 456 -11.93 -28.85 -1.21
C LEU A 456 -10.68 -29.52 -0.62
N ASP A 457 -9.53 -29.33 -1.26
CA ASP A 457 -8.25 -29.77 -0.72
C ASP A 457 -7.68 -28.69 0.19
N VAL A 458 -7.23 -29.08 1.38
CA VAL A 458 -6.66 -28.15 2.36
C VAL A 458 -5.25 -28.59 2.67
N GLY A 459 -4.29 -27.80 2.21
CA GLY A 459 -2.87 -28.09 2.24
C GLY A 459 -2.07 -27.14 3.12
N LEU A 460 -0.89 -27.60 3.51
CA LEU A 460 0.17 -26.72 4.02
C LEU A 460 1.07 -26.33 2.85
N GLU A 461 1.04 -25.06 2.47
CA GLU A 461 1.88 -24.54 1.39
C GLU A 461 3.28 -24.25 1.88
N GLU A 462 3.37 -23.39 2.89
CA GLU A 462 4.61 -22.93 3.47
C GLU A 462 4.58 -23.09 4.99
N ALA A 463 5.70 -23.52 5.55
CA ALA A 463 5.98 -23.50 6.98
C ALA A 463 7.47 -23.26 7.16
N ILE A 464 7.83 -22.05 7.56
CA ILE A 464 9.20 -21.56 7.50
C ILE A 464 9.57 -20.93 8.83
N VAL A 465 10.78 -21.22 9.30
CA VAL A 465 11.47 -20.40 10.28
C VAL A 465 12.58 -19.64 9.57
N THR A 466 12.54 -18.29 9.63
CA THR A 466 13.60 -17.44 9.10
C THR A 466 14.42 -16.84 10.23
N PHE A 467 15.74 -17.02 10.19
CA PHE A 467 16.72 -16.40 11.07
C PHE A 467 17.37 -15.22 10.34
N GLY A 468 17.03 -13.99 10.72
CA GLY A 468 17.45 -12.76 10.01
C GLY A 468 18.68 -12.05 10.58
N ALA A 469 19.17 -12.50 11.74
CA ALA A 469 20.24 -11.82 12.48
C ALA A 469 21.47 -12.71 12.73
N LEU A 470 21.81 -13.57 11.76
CA LEU A 470 23.01 -14.38 11.87
C LEU A 470 24.28 -13.55 11.57
N PRO A 471 25.44 -13.92 12.14
CA PRO A 471 26.69 -13.23 11.90
C PRO A 471 26.99 -13.04 10.41
N GLY A 472 27.44 -11.83 10.04
CA GLY A 472 27.83 -11.51 8.66
C GLY A 472 26.67 -11.10 7.74
N LYS A 473 25.51 -10.69 8.28
CA LYS A 473 24.28 -10.36 7.53
C LYS A 473 23.77 -11.58 6.73
N LEU A 474 23.90 -12.76 7.32
CA LEU A 474 23.38 -14.00 6.75
C LEU A 474 21.92 -14.15 7.16
N GLU A 475 21.06 -14.45 6.21
CA GLU A 475 19.70 -14.94 6.48
C GLU A 475 19.66 -16.45 6.25
N LEU A 476 19.00 -17.19 7.14
CA LEU A 476 18.75 -18.63 7.00
C LEU A 476 17.26 -18.92 7.09
N LYS A 477 16.71 -19.62 6.09
CA LYS A 477 15.35 -20.13 6.03
C LYS A 477 15.36 -21.65 6.19
N VAL A 478 14.48 -22.18 7.04
CA VAL A 478 14.36 -23.62 7.33
C VAL A 478 12.90 -24.01 7.28
N GLY A 479 12.55 -25.04 6.51
CA GLY A 479 11.19 -25.59 6.44
C GLY A 479 10.72 -25.90 5.03
N LYS A 480 9.41 -25.85 4.80
CA LYS A 480 8.79 -26.03 3.47
C LYS A 480 8.45 -24.65 2.91
N PHE A 481 8.95 -24.34 1.72
CA PHE A 481 8.74 -23.03 1.09
C PHE A 481 8.96 -23.06 -0.41
N ARG A 482 8.41 -22.04 -1.07
CA ARG A 482 8.69 -21.74 -2.46
C ARG A 482 10.16 -21.34 -2.60
N THR A 483 10.89 -22.04 -3.47
CA THR A 483 12.34 -21.83 -3.62
C THR A 483 12.61 -20.52 -4.34
N ALA A 484 13.66 -19.79 -3.94
CA ALA A 484 14.04 -18.53 -4.60
C ALA A 484 14.67 -18.72 -6.00
N PHE A 485 14.33 -19.80 -6.72
CA PHE A 485 14.93 -20.15 -8.02
C PHE A 485 14.27 -19.38 -9.16
N GLY A 486 14.96 -18.36 -9.64
CA GLY A 486 14.40 -17.45 -10.63
C GLY A 486 13.44 -16.43 -10.01
N GLU A 487 13.08 -15.42 -10.79
CA GLU A 487 12.36 -14.26 -10.28
C GLU A 487 10.87 -14.56 -10.05
N PHE A 488 10.26 -15.33 -10.96
CA PHE A 488 8.88 -15.72 -10.79
C PHE A 488 8.67 -16.62 -9.57
N ASN A 489 9.57 -17.60 -9.35
CA ASN A 489 9.37 -18.57 -8.28
C ASN A 489 9.67 -18.01 -6.90
N ASP A 490 10.41 -16.91 -6.75
CA ASP A 490 10.53 -16.24 -5.45
C ASP A 490 9.33 -15.33 -5.15
N SER A 491 8.54 -14.99 -6.17
CA SER A 491 7.41 -14.08 -6.06
C SER A 491 6.14 -14.75 -5.55
N ASP A 492 5.36 -14.01 -4.75
CA ASP A 492 4.01 -14.41 -4.37
C ASP A 492 3.09 -14.35 -5.63
N PRO A 493 2.35 -15.43 -5.96
CA PRO A 493 1.46 -15.49 -7.13
C PRO A 493 0.40 -14.38 -7.23
N GLU A 494 0.19 -13.63 -6.16
CA GLU A 494 -0.76 -12.52 -6.08
C GLU A 494 -0.13 -11.18 -6.47
N GLU A 495 1.20 -11.07 -6.34
CA GLU A 495 1.98 -9.86 -6.60
C GLU A 495 2.40 -9.73 -8.07
N ILE A 496 2.52 -10.85 -8.77
CA ILE A 496 2.79 -10.89 -10.22
C ILE A 496 1.66 -10.18 -11.00
N PRO A 497 1.93 -9.45 -12.09
CA PRO A 497 0.92 -8.67 -12.81
C PRO A 497 0.00 -9.51 -13.70
N GLU A 498 0.30 -10.80 -13.87
CA GLU A 498 -0.39 -11.77 -14.72
C GLU A 498 -1.42 -12.62 -13.97
N VAL A 499 -2.33 -13.27 -14.70
CA VAL A 499 -3.41 -14.10 -14.12
C VAL A 499 -2.98 -15.57 -13.99
N ASP A 500 -2.26 -16.08 -14.99
CA ASP A 500 -1.68 -17.42 -15.02
C ASP A 500 -0.15 -17.34 -14.98
N PRO A 501 0.56 -18.34 -14.42
CA PRO A 501 2.02 -18.40 -14.49
C PRO A 501 2.54 -18.47 -15.93
N PRO A 502 3.79 -18.03 -16.20
CA PRO A 502 4.45 -18.25 -17.48
C PRO A 502 4.49 -19.73 -17.85
N ASN A 503 4.39 -20.02 -19.15
CA ASN A 503 4.34 -21.41 -19.63
C ASN A 503 5.62 -22.18 -19.27
N VAL A 504 6.78 -21.54 -19.36
CA VAL A 504 8.06 -22.17 -19.02
C VAL A 504 8.13 -22.56 -17.55
N ILE A 505 7.62 -21.72 -16.65
CA ILE A 505 7.54 -22.02 -15.22
C ILE A 505 6.59 -23.20 -15.00
N THR A 506 5.39 -23.13 -15.56
CA THR A 506 4.36 -24.16 -15.40
C THR A 506 4.85 -25.52 -15.90
N ASN A 507 5.50 -25.54 -17.08
CA ASN A 507 6.05 -26.76 -17.66
C ASN A 507 7.24 -27.29 -16.86
N LEU A 508 8.08 -26.42 -16.28
CA LEU A 508 9.32 -26.81 -15.63
C LEU A 508 9.13 -27.25 -14.17
N PHE A 509 8.30 -26.52 -13.44
CA PHE A 509 8.13 -26.62 -11.99
C PHE A 509 6.72 -27.04 -11.57
N GLY A 510 5.75 -27.01 -12.48
CA GLY A 510 4.33 -27.25 -12.18
C GLY A 510 3.53 -25.95 -11.99
N PRO A 511 2.19 -26.05 -11.86
CA PRO A 511 1.30 -24.90 -11.70
C PRO A 511 1.60 -24.07 -10.45
N ASP A 512 2.03 -24.73 -9.38
CA ASP A 512 2.31 -24.12 -8.09
C ASP A 512 3.77 -23.73 -7.95
N GLY A 513 4.56 -23.85 -9.02
CA GLY A 513 6.00 -23.60 -9.01
C GLY A 513 6.79 -24.61 -8.18
N TRP A 514 8.04 -24.28 -7.89
CA TRP A 514 8.93 -25.17 -7.14
C TRP A 514 8.86 -24.86 -5.65
N ILE A 515 8.03 -25.64 -4.96
CA ILE A 515 7.93 -25.71 -3.49
C ILE A 515 8.62 -26.98 -3.01
N ASP A 516 9.46 -26.88 -1.98
CA ASP A 516 10.19 -28.02 -1.43
C ASP A 516 10.53 -27.82 0.05
N THR A 517 10.90 -28.90 0.74
CA THR A 517 11.36 -28.86 2.13
C THR A 517 12.87 -28.86 2.19
N GLY A 518 13.45 -27.91 2.92
CA GLY A 518 14.89 -27.79 3.03
C GLY A 518 15.41 -26.61 3.83
N LEU A 519 16.62 -26.20 3.47
CA LEU A 519 17.40 -25.14 4.09
C LEU A 519 17.90 -24.21 2.99
N ALA A 520 17.64 -22.91 3.10
CA ALA A 520 18.18 -21.90 2.20
C ALA A 520 18.88 -20.80 3.00
N ALA A 521 20.02 -20.33 2.52
CA ALA A 521 20.72 -19.21 3.09
C ALA A 521 21.02 -18.16 2.02
N ASN A 522 20.95 -16.90 2.41
CA ASN A 522 21.36 -15.80 1.54
C ASN A 522 22.26 -14.81 2.27
N ARG A 523 23.03 -14.05 1.49
CA ARG A 523 23.85 -12.96 1.98
C ARG A 523 23.95 -11.85 0.96
N LEU A 524 23.68 -10.62 1.41
CA LEU A 524 23.88 -9.40 0.64
C LEU A 524 25.29 -8.82 0.85
N PHE A 525 25.95 -8.48 -0.25
CA PHE A 525 27.24 -7.83 -0.32
C PHE A 525 27.08 -6.46 -0.99
N GLY A 526 27.35 -5.38 -0.27
CA GLY A 526 27.48 -4.05 -0.89
C GLY A 526 28.86 -3.93 -1.53
N ILE A 527 28.92 -3.84 -2.85
CA ILE A 527 30.17 -3.72 -3.61
C ILE A 527 30.54 -2.25 -3.79
N THR A 528 29.57 -1.43 -4.20
CA THR A 528 29.64 0.05 -4.23
C THR A 528 28.36 0.62 -3.63
N ASP A 529 28.21 1.95 -3.60
CA ASP A 529 26.99 2.59 -3.11
C ASP A 529 25.78 2.28 -4.02
N GLU A 530 26.02 2.02 -5.31
CA GLU A 530 25.01 1.74 -6.33
C GLU A 530 24.87 0.26 -6.71
N LEU A 531 25.89 -0.57 -6.41
CA LEU A 531 25.93 -1.99 -6.78
C LEU A 531 25.94 -2.88 -5.54
N SER A 532 24.91 -3.71 -5.43
CA SER A 532 24.83 -4.79 -4.44
C SER A 532 24.75 -6.15 -5.12
N LEU A 533 25.34 -7.17 -4.50
CA LEU A 533 25.25 -8.56 -4.93
C LEU A 533 24.59 -9.41 -3.85
N MET A 534 23.65 -10.26 -4.23
CA MET A 534 23.06 -11.24 -3.31
C MET A 534 23.45 -12.65 -3.74
N LEU A 535 23.99 -13.42 -2.80
CA LEU A 535 24.34 -14.82 -3.02
C LEU A 535 23.36 -15.70 -2.25
N TRP A 536 22.72 -16.62 -2.95
CA TRP A 536 21.84 -17.65 -2.41
C TRP A 536 22.50 -19.02 -2.51
N GLY A 537 22.24 -19.86 -1.51
CA GLY A 537 22.54 -21.29 -1.54
C GLY A 537 21.48 -22.07 -0.78
N ALA A 538 21.02 -23.19 -1.33
CA ALA A 538 20.05 -24.04 -0.65
C ALA A 538 20.27 -25.53 -0.89
N VAL A 539 19.73 -26.32 0.03
CA VAL A 539 19.64 -27.77 -0.03
C VAL A 539 18.21 -28.16 0.27
N PHE A 540 17.58 -28.86 -0.67
CA PHE A 540 16.19 -29.32 -0.59
C PHE A 540 16.13 -30.84 -0.72
N ASN A 541 15.00 -31.44 -0.38
CA ASN A 541 14.80 -32.88 -0.58
C ASN A 541 14.80 -33.26 -2.05
N GLY A 542 14.28 -32.40 -2.93
CA GLY A 542 14.07 -32.72 -4.35
C GLY A 542 12.71 -33.39 -4.59
N ASP A 543 11.74 -33.18 -3.72
CA ASP A 543 10.43 -33.84 -3.74
C ASP A 543 9.49 -33.27 -4.82
N ASN A 544 9.91 -32.22 -5.54
CA ASN A 544 9.12 -31.67 -6.65
C ASN A 544 9.28 -32.53 -7.92
N ASP A 545 8.25 -33.33 -8.21
CA ASP A 545 8.20 -34.26 -9.34
C ASP A 545 8.40 -33.58 -10.71
N GLN A 546 7.86 -32.37 -10.93
CA GLN A 546 8.00 -31.67 -12.21
C GLN A 546 9.44 -31.16 -12.44
N SER A 547 10.06 -30.62 -11.39
CA SER A 547 11.38 -29.99 -11.40
C SER A 547 12.50 -30.99 -11.66
N PHE A 548 12.44 -32.17 -11.04
CA PHE A 548 13.53 -33.14 -11.10
C PHE A 548 13.14 -34.49 -11.69
N HIS A 549 11.89 -34.93 -11.55
CA HIS A 549 11.41 -36.25 -12.02
C HIS A 549 10.65 -36.18 -13.36
N GLY A 550 10.48 -34.98 -13.94
CA GLY A 550 9.77 -34.78 -15.20
C GLY A 550 8.28 -35.09 -15.12
N GLY A 551 7.68 -34.90 -13.95
CA GLY A 551 6.25 -35.10 -13.70
C GLY A 551 5.85 -36.53 -13.35
N ARG A 552 6.82 -37.41 -13.06
CA ARG A 552 6.56 -38.77 -12.56
C ARG A 552 6.58 -38.78 -11.04
N ALA A 553 5.60 -39.44 -10.42
CA ALA A 553 5.55 -39.58 -8.97
C ALA A 553 6.75 -40.39 -8.46
N GLY A 554 7.61 -39.75 -7.66
CA GLY A 554 8.80 -40.38 -7.12
C GLY A 554 9.20 -39.79 -5.77
N VAL A 555 9.82 -40.60 -4.90
CA VAL A 555 10.43 -40.08 -3.68
C VAL A 555 11.90 -39.81 -3.96
N ALA A 556 12.32 -38.55 -3.86
CA ALA A 556 13.73 -38.20 -3.99
C ALA A 556 14.54 -38.82 -2.84
N ARG A 557 15.46 -39.72 -3.17
CA ARG A 557 16.37 -40.32 -2.18
C ARG A 557 17.63 -39.49 -1.92
N LYS A 558 17.84 -38.45 -2.71
CA LYS A 558 19.02 -37.58 -2.66
C LYS A 558 18.60 -36.13 -2.71
N PRO A 559 19.27 -35.25 -1.94
CA PRO A 559 18.93 -33.85 -1.92
C PRO A 559 19.18 -33.17 -3.27
N ALA A 560 18.38 -32.14 -3.54
CA ALA A 560 18.62 -31.16 -4.58
C ALA A 560 19.43 -29.98 -4.01
N PHE A 561 20.32 -29.44 -4.83
CA PHE A 561 21.17 -28.31 -4.50
C PHE A 561 20.86 -27.14 -5.42
N TYR A 562 20.95 -25.94 -4.85
CA TYR A 562 20.67 -24.70 -5.54
C TYR A 562 21.69 -23.63 -5.16
N GLY A 563 22.10 -22.83 -6.15
CA GLY A 563 22.73 -21.54 -5.92
C GLY A 563 22.28 -20.50 -6.93
N ARG A 564 22.18 -19.24 -6.48
CA ARG A 564 21.89 -18.07 -7.33
C ARG A 564 22.77 -16.91 -6.93
N LEU A 565 23.15 -16.14 -7.93
CA LEU A 565 23.82 -14.87 -7.77
C LEU A 565 22.96 -13.80 -8.44
N GLU A 566 22.56 -12.80 -7.66
CA GLU A 566 21.82 -11.63 -8.12
C GLU A 566 22.69 -10.38 -7.99
N SER A 567 22.43 -9.43 -8.86
CA SER A 567 23.03 -8.11 -8.86
C SER A 567 21.95 -7.05 -8.95
N PHE A 568 22.09 -6.03 -8.11
CA PHE A 568 21.20 -4.87 -8.04
C PHE A 568 22.01 -3.64 -8.33
N LEU A 569 21.63 -2.89 -9.37
CA LEU A 569 22.29 -1.68 -9.81
C LEU A 569 21.29 -0.52 -9.86
N GLU A 570 21.52 0.49 -9.03
CA GLU A 570 20.75 1.74 -9.09
C GLU A 570 21.39 2.69 -10.11
N LEU A 571 20.72 2.92 -11.24
CA LEU A 571 21.20 3.81 -12.32
C LEU A 571 20.85 5.30 -12.03
N GLY A 572 20.21 5.57 -10.90
CA GLY A 572 19.79 6.88 -10.40
C GLY A 572 18.50 6.78 -9.59
N ASP A 573 17.95 7.91 -9.13
CA ASP A 573 16.78 7.96 -8.23
C ASP A 573 15.51 7.29 -8.77
N SER A 574 15.43 7.01 -10.07
CA SER A 574 14.21 6.54 -10.73
C SER A 574 14.30 5.16 -11.36
N THR A 575 15.51 4.59 -11.49
CA THR A 575 15.73 3.41 -12.33
C THR A 575 16.63 2.40 -11.62
N GLY A 576 16.07 1.22 -11.38
CA GLY A 576 16.81 0.05 -10.92
C GLY A 576 17.00 -0.95 -12.07
N LEU A 577 18.17 -1.56 -12.12
CA LEU A 577 18.45 -2.71 -12.95
C LEU A 577 18.81 -3.87 -12.04
N GLU A 578 18.20 -5.00 -12.29
CA GLU A 578 18.50 -6.25 -11.61
C GLU A 578 18.84 -7.32 -12.65
N GLY A 579 19.74 -8.21 -12.28
CA GLY A 579 20.04 -9.37 -13.08
C GLY A 579 20.67 -10.45 -12.24
N GLY A 580 20.37 -11.70 -12.59
CA GLY A 580 20.88 -12.83 -11.83
C GLY A 580 20.95 -14.10 -12.65
N VAL A 581 21.72 -15.03 -12.10
CA VAL A 581 21.94 -16.37 -12.67
C VAL A 581 21.77 -17.41 -11.58
N GLY A 582 21.08 -18.50 -11.92
CA GLY A 582 20.78 -19.60 -11.00
C GLY A 582 21.21 -20.94 -11.58
N TYR A 583 21.64 -21.84 -10.70
CA TYR A 583 21.93 -23.23 -11.06
C TYR A 583 21.31 -24.15 -10.00
N ALA A 584 20.55 -25.14 -10.45
CA ALA A 584 19.99 -26.19 -9.64
C ALA A 584 20.41 -27.56 -10.15
N TYR A 585 20.67 -28.46 -9.22
CA TYR A 585 21.06 -29.83 -9.47
C TYR A 585 20.26 -30.76 -8.57
N GLY A 586 19.58 -31.72 -9.18
CA GLY A 586 18.79 -32.72 -8.47
C GLY A 586 18.88 -34.09 -9.12
N HIS A 587 18.19 -35.04 -8.50
CA HIS A 587 18.14 -36.42 -8.93
C HIS A 587 16.70 -36.89 -8.99
N ALA A 588 16.43 -37.81 -9.92
CA ALA A 588 15.20 -38.58 -9.95
C ALA A 588 15.56 -40.06 -9.98
N ASP A 589 14.81 -40.89 -9.25
CA ASP A 589 14.95 -42.34 -9.41
C ASP A 589 14.04 -42.79 -10.56
N ASP A 590 14.52 -43.76 -11.34
CA ASP A 590 13.74 -44.39 -12.40
C ASP A 590 12.51 -45.12 -11.82
N ASP A 591 11.48 -45.37 -12.62
CA ASP A 591 10.18 -45.88 -12.18
C ASP A 591 10.28 -47.23 -11.42
N ASP A 592 11.31 -48.03 -11.73
CA ASP A 592 11.61 -49.31 -11.07
C ASP A 592 12.51 -49.16 -9.81
N GLY A 593 12.94 -47.94 -9.47
CA GLY A 593 13.88 -47.63 -8.38
C GLY A 593 15.29 -48.18 -8.59
N ARG A 594 15.64 -48.59 -9.82
CA ARG A 594 16.87 -49.31 -10.16
C ARG A 594 18.03 -48.40 -10.57
N ALA A 595 17.76 -47.17 -11.01
CA ALA A 595 18.75 -46.22 -11.49
C ALA A 595 18.41 -44.79 -11.06
N THR A 596 19.43 -43.98 -10.80
CA THR A 596 19.26 -42.55 -10.49
C THR A 596 19.65 -41.69 -11.70
N LEU A 597 18.68 -40.93 -12.20
CA LEU A 597 18.76 -39.91 -13.24
C LEU A 597 19.19 -38.57 -12.64
N ARG A 598 19.93 -37.76 -13.40
CA ARG A 598 20.34 -36.42 -12.98
C ARG A 598 19.53 -35.38 -13.74
N SER A 599 19.14 -34.32 -13.04
CA SER A 599 18.49 -33.16 -13.62
C SER A 599 19.26 -31.91 -13.23
N GLN A 600 19.56 -31.08 -14.22
CA GLN A 600 20.25 -29.80 -14.07
C GLN A 600 19.39 -28.72 -14.69
N ILE A 601 19.27 -27.59 -13.99
CA ILE A 601 18.50 -26.43 -14.44
C ILE A 601 19.38 -25.20 -14.30
N LEU A 602 19.56 -24.47 -15.39
CA LEU A 602 20.18 -23.17 -15.43
C LEU A 602 19.10 -22.11 -15.62
N ASN A 603 19.22 -21.02 -14.89
CA ASN A 603 18.38 -19.84 -15.01
C ASN A 603 19.25 -18.59 -15.25
N ALA A 604 18.74 -17.66 -16.04
CA ALA A 604 19.26 -16.30 -16.12
C ALA A 604 18.10 -15.32 -16.31
N HIS A 605 18.11 -14.22 -15.56
CA HIS A 605 17.10 -13.17 -15.70
C HIS A 605 17.73 -11.78 -15.70
N MET A 606 16.96 -10.85 -16.26
CA MET A 606 17.23 -9.42 -16.24
C MET A 606 15.92 -8.68 -16.03
N GLN A 607 15.94 -7.72 -15.12
CA GLN A 607 14.81 -6.88 -14.81
C GLN A 607 15.20 -5.40 -14.85
N VAL A 608 14.34 -4.60 -15.46
CA VAL A 608 14.47 -3.14 -15.50
C VAL A 608 13.24 -2.55 -14.86
N GLN A 609 13.46 -1.78 -13.79
CA GLN A 609 12.41 -1.13 -13.04
C GLN A 609 12.58 0.38 -13.15
N TYR A 610 11.51 1.06 -13.55
CA TYR A 610 11.45 2.51 -13.59
C TYR A 610 10.29 3.01 -12.75
N ARG A 611 10.56 3.88 -11.77
CA ARG A 611 9.57 4.62 -11.00
C ARG A 611 9.97 6.08 -10.88
N GLN A 612 9.08 7.00 -11.24
CA GLN A 612 9.37 8.43 -11.08
C GLN A 612 9.31 8.84 -9.60
N PRO A 613 10.34 9.43 -8.99
CA PRO A 613 10.36 9.74 -7.55
C PRO A 613 9.18 10.61 -7.06
N LEU A 614 8.71 11.53 -7.90
CA LEU A 614 7.59 12.43 -7.59
C LEU A 614 6.23 11.94 -8.10
N LEU A 615 6.20 10.92 -8.96
CA LEU A 615 5.00 10.42 -9.66
C LEU A 615 4.91 8.89 -9.66
N GLY A 616 5.63 8.19 -8.78
CA GLY A 616 5.69 6.72 -8.77
C GLY A 616 4.36 6.05 -8.46
N LEU A 617 3.40 6.81 -7.93
CA LEU A 617 2.01 6.39 -7.78
C LEU A 617 1.20 6.46 -9.09
N TYR A 618 1.73 7.01 -10.17
CA TYR A 618 1.02 7.28 -11.42
C TYR A 618 1.74 6.74 -12.66
N ARG A 619 3.08 6.66 -12.61
CA ARG A 619 3.93 6.24 -13.70
C ARG A 619 5.04 5.35 -13.18
N GLY A 620 5.03 4.13 -13.67
CA GLY A 620 6.05 3.13 -13.46
C GLY A 620 6.09 2.17 -14.64
N PHE A 621 7.23 1.52 -14.81
CA PHE A 621 7.42 0.51 -15.83
C PHE A 621 8.31 -0.60 -15.26
N ASN A 622 7.91 -1.84 -15.45
CA ASN A 622 8.69 -3.02 -15.13
C ASN A 622 8.85 -3.87 -16.39
N LEU A 623 10.06 -4.30 -16.69
CA LEU A 623 10.36 -5.25 -17.75
C LEU A 623 11.21 -6.37 -17.16
N LEU A 624 10.71 -7.59 -17.19
CA LEU A 624 11.40 -8.78 -16.73
C LEU A 624 11.56 -9.75 -17.90
N THR A 625 12.76 -10.24 -18.12
CA THR A 625 13.03 -11.37 -19.02
C THR A 625 13.74 -12.45 -18.23
N GLU A 626 13.26 -13.67 -18.34
CA GLU A 626 13.85 -14.82 -17.66
C GLU A 626 13.95 -16.01 -18.61
N PHE A 627 15.11 -16.66 -18.59
CA PHE A 627 15.49 -17.77 -19.45
C PHE A 627 15.84 -18.99 -18.61
N PHE A 628 15.39 -20.15 -19.07
CA PHE A 628 15.68 -21.45 -18.47
C PHE A 628 16.29 -22.39 -19.49
N TYR A 629 17.24 -23.18 -19.04
CA TYR A 629 17.81 -24.29 -19.79
C TYR A 629 17.95 -25.51 -18.89
N THR A 630 17.56 -26.68 -19.36
CA THR A 630 17.62 -27.92 -18.59
C THR A 630 18.42 -28.99 -19.31
N TRP A 631 19.19 -29.78 -18.56
CA TRP A 631 19.77 -31.04 -19.01
C TRP A 631 19.25 -32.15 -18.09
N ARG A 632 18.47 -33.09 -18.63
CA ARG A 632 17.87 -34.18 -17.85
C ARG A 632 18.22 -35.52 -18.43
N ASP A 633 18.77 -36.41 -17.61
CA ASP A 633 18.84 -37.82 -17.98
C ASP A 633 17.43 -38.40 -18.04
N HIS A 634 17.15 -39.19 -19.07
CA HIS A 634 15.86 -39.82 -19.29
C HIS A 634 16.08 -41.22 -19.87
N PHE A 635 15.27 -42.19 -19.45
CA PHE A 635 15.23 -43.49 -20.13
C PHE A 635 14.20 -43.47 -21.23
N ARG A 636 14.67 -43.68 -22.46
CA ARG A 636 13.80 -43.95 -23.59
C ARG A 636 13.35 -45.40 -23.55
N GLU A 637 12.04 -45.59 -23.56
CA GLU A 637 11.42 -46.88 -23.77
C GLU A 637 11.71 -47.39 -25.20
N PRO A 638 12.00 -48.69 -25.38
CA PRO A 638 12.15 -49.27 -26.70
C PRO A 638 10.80 -49.20 -27.43
N THR A 639 10.82 -48.89 -28.74
CA THR A 639 9.61 -49.04 -29.56
C THR A 639 9.13 -50.50 -29.57
N ALA A 640 7.89 -50.74 -29.97
CA ALA A 640 7.34 -52.11 -30.05
C ALA A 640 8.27 -53.07 -30.83
N ASP A 641 8.83 -52.62 -31.96
CA ASP A 641 9.77 -53.39 -32.77
C ASP A 641 11.12 -53.60 -32.06
N GLU A 642 11.63 -52.58 -31.35
CA GLU A 642 12.88 -52.66 -30.56
C GLU A 642 12.73 -53.59 -29.35
N ALA A 643 11.56 -53.58 -28.69
CA ALA A 643 11.23 -54.45 -27.58
C ALA A 643 11.13 -55.92 -28.04
N GLU A 644 10.52 -56.18 -29.20
CA GLU A 644 10.47 -57.52 -29.80
C GLU A 644 11.88 -58.02 -30.19
N ALA A 645 12.77 -57.12 -30.62
CA ALA A 645 14.17 -57.40 -30.89
C ALA A 645 15.05 -57.53 -29.62
N GLY A 646 14.48 -57.39 -28.42
CA GLY A 646 15.19 -57.49 -27.14
C GLY A 646 16.15 -56.32 -26.86
N VAL A 647 15.94 -55.16 -27.49
CA VAL A 647 16.74 -53.96 -27.24
C VAL A 647 16.38 -53.41 -25.84
N PRO A 648 17.36 -53.23 -24.94
CA PRO A 648 17.09 -52.69 -23.61
C PRO A 648 16.78 -51.18 -23.68
N ARG A 649 16.09 -50.67 -22.65
CA ARG A 649 15.91 -49.22 -22.42
C ARG A 649 17.25 -48.49 -22.52
N GLN A 650 17.27 -47.36 -23.22
CA GLN A 650 18.48 -46.56 -23.41
C GLN A 650 18.40 -45.27 -22.60
N ARG A 651 19.51 -44.90 -21.95
CA ARG A 651 19.64 -43.60 -21.28
C ARG A 651 19.97 -42.54 -22.33
N GLU A 652 19.08 -41.56 -22.47
CA GLU A 652 19.26 -40.35 -23.28
C GLU A 652 19.40 -39.14 -22.36
N VAL A 653 20.00 -38.06 -22.89
CA VAL A 653 19.98 -36.75 -22.22
C VAL A 653 19.04 -35.86 -23.02
N LEU A 654 18.00 -35.37 -22.36
CA LEU A 654 17.08 -34.39 -22.90
C LEU A 654 17.54 -32.99 -22.52
N ASP A 655 17.87 -32.19 -23.53
CA ASP A 655 18.06 -30.77 -23.36
C ASP A 655 16.82 -29.99 -23.83
N ARG A 656 16.42 -29.02 -23.00
CA ARG A 656 15.22 -28.20 -23.21
C ARG A 656 15.50 -26.79 -22.75
N TRP A 657 14.86 -25.82 -23.41
CA TRP A 657 14.94 -24.43 -23.00
C TRP A 657 13.60 -23.72 -23.15
N GLY A 658 13.48 -22.62 -22.43
CA GLY A 658 12.35 -21.72 -22.53
C GLY A 658 12.70 -20.36 -21.99
N LEU A 659 11.87 -19.38 -22.31
CA LEU A 659 11.97 -18.05 -21.74
C LEU A 659 10.59 -17.42 -21.66
N TYR A 660 10.47 -16.41 -20.81
CA TYR A 660 9.37 -15.48 -20.89
C TYR A 660 9.87 -14.05 -20.77
N THR A 661 9.09 -13.12 -21.30
CA THR A 661 9.32 -11.68 -21.14
C THR A 661 8.00 -11.02 -20.77
N LEU A 662 8.03 -10.27 -19.69
CA LEU A 662 6.89 -9.60 -19.09
C LEU A 662 7.17 -8.11 -19.03
N ALA A 663 6.27 -7.31 -19.56
CA ALA A 663 6.30 -5.86 -19.44
C ALA A 663 5.00 -5.40 -18.75
N ASP A 664 5.10 -4.59 -17.70
CA ASP A 664 3.96 -3.94 -17.04
C ASP A 664 4.22 -2.44 -16.94
N ALA A 665 3.27 -1.64 -17.45
CA ALA A 665 3.32 -0.20 -17.39
C ALA A 665 2.16 0.33 -16.54
N GLN A 666 2.48 1.03 -15.47
CA GLN A 666 1.49 1.79 -14.71
C GLN A 666 1.14 3.07 -15.48
N ILE A 667 -0.02 3.06 -16.11
CA ILE A 667 -0.50 4.14 -16.99
C ILE A 667 -1.33 5.19 -16.24
N ALA A 668 -1.89 4.81 -15.08
CA ALA A 668 -2.57 5.72 -14.16
C ALA A 668 -2.50 5.16 -12.73
N ARG A 669 -3.00 5.92 -11.75
CA ARG A 669 -2.87 5.57 -10.33
C ARG A 669 -3.30 4.14 -9.99
N ASN A 670 -4.43 3.73 -10.55
CA ASN A 670 -5.07 2.45 -10.26
C ASN A 670 -5.06 1.51 -11.48
N TRP A 671 -4.42 1.89 -12.58
CA TRP A 671 -4.45 1.12 -13.82
C TRP A 671 -3.04 0.77 -14.27
N SER A 672 -2.81 -0.51 -14.56
CA SER A 672 -1.62 -0.96 -15.29
C SER A 672 -2.02 -1.74 -16.54
N LEU A 673 -1.19 -1.62 -17.56
CA LEU A 673 -1.29 -2.34 -18.82
C LEU A 673 -0.01 -3.15 -18.97
N GLY A 674 -0.17 -4.46 -19.10
CA GLY A 674 0.92 -5.39 -19.25
C GLY A 674 0.82 -6.23 -20.52
N GLY A 675 1.93 -6.83 -20.89
CA GLY A 675 2.02 -7.82 -21.95
C GLY A 675 3.07 -8.86 -21.62
N ARG A 676 2.84 -10.09 -22.06
CA ARG A 676 3.74 -11.22 -21.86
C ARG A 676 3.99 -11.98 -23.15
N PHE A 677 5.22 -12.41 -23.33
CA PHE A 677 5.60 -13.39 -24.34
C PHE A 677 6.20 -14.61 -23.66
N ASP A 678 5.76 -15.80 -24.05
CA ASP A 678 6.26 -17.08 -23.55
C ASP A 678 6.78 -17.92 -24.73
N TYR A 679 7.90 -18.59 -24.52
CA TYR A 679 8.35 -19.72 -25.34
C TYR A 679 8.82 -20.83 -24.43
N SER A 680 8.30 -22.05 -24.59
CA SER A 680 8.68 -23.19 -23.77
C SER A 680 8.77 -24.45 -24.59
N GLN A 681 9.87 -25.18 -24.45
CA GLN A 681 9.95 -26.58 -24.83
C GLN A 681 9.52 -27.45 -23.66
N LEU A 682 8.70 -28.48 -23.90
CA LEU A 682 8.25 -29.35 -22.82
C LEU A 682 9.41 -30.21 -22.29
N PRO A 683 9.52 -30.40 -20.96
CA PRO A 683 10.62 -31.16 -20.36
C PRO A 683 10.56 -32.67 -20.67
N THR A 684 9.41 -33.16 -21.11
CA THR A 684 9.17 -34.57 -21.40
C THR A 684 9.16 -34.87 -22.90
N ARG A 685 9.44 -36.14 -23.23
CA ARG A 685 9.31 -36.68 -24.59
C ARG A 685 8.17 -37.70 -24.58
N GLU A 686 7.21 -37.54 -25.48
CA GLU A 686 6.21 -38.57 -25.77
C GLU A 686 6.64 -39.39 -26.99
N GLU A 687 6.27 -40.67 -27.01
CA GLU A 687 6.59 -41.59 -28.12
C GLU A 687 5.84 -41.21 -29.41
N ALA A 688 4.62 -40.70 -29.28
CA ALA A 688 3.79 -40.24 -30.39
C ALA A 688 3.82 -38.70 -30.49
N GLY A 689 4.50 -38.15 -31.50
CA GLY A 689 4.52 -36.70 -31.75
C GLY A 689 5.84 -36.17 -32.31
N PRO A 690 6.01 -34.84 -32.41
CA PRO A 690 7.27 -34.22 -32.81
C PRO A 690 8.38 -34.49 -31.78
N SER A 691 9.62 -34.62 -32.24
CA SER A 691 10.80 -34.92 -31.39
C SER A 691 11.05 -33.89 -30.29
N VAL A 692 10.65 -32.64 -30.53
CA VAL A 692 10.66 -31.55 -29.54
C VAL A 692 9.28 -30.90 -29.55
N ARG A 693 8.54 -31.08 -28.46
CA ARG A 693 7.28 -30.36 -28.23
C ARG A 693 7.59 -28.96 -27.73
N HIS A 694 7.01 -27.96 -28.37
CA HIS A 694 7.14 -26.57 -27.94
C HIS A 694 5.83 -25.82 -28.07
N GLU A 695 5.73 -24.76 -27.28
CA GLU A 695 4.63 -23.82 -27.31
C GLU A 695 5.13 -22.39 -27.20
N THR A 696 4.39 -21.49 -27.85
CA THR A 696 4.64 -20.06 -27.85
C THR A 696 3.34 -19.37 -27.47
N ALA A 697 3.39 -18.40 -26.56
CA ALA A 697 2.22 -17.65 -26.17
C ALA A 697 2.47 -16.13 -26.14
N GLY A 698 1.42 -15.38 -26.42
CA GLY A 698 1.38 -13.93 -26.29
C GLY A 698 0.16 -13.51 -25.48
N SER A 699 0.37 -12.67 -24.46
CA SER A 699 -0.69 -12.19 -23.59
C SER A 699 -0.75 -10.67 -23.50
N LEU A 700 -1.97 -10.14 -23.36
CA LEU A 700 -2.23 -8.74 -23.03
C LEU A 700 -3.02 -8.69 -21.73
N ILE A 701 -2.58 -7.86 -20.79
CA ILE A 701 -3.07 -7.83 -19.42
C ILE A 701 -3.51 -6.41 -19.06
N LEU A 702 -4.71 -6.28 -18.51
CA LEU A 702 -5.24 -5.03 -17.97
C LEU A 702 -5.58 -5.23 -16.50
N SER A 703 -4.93 -4.45 -15.63
CA SER A 703 -5.13 -4.53 -14.19
C SER A 703 -5.73 -3.24 -13.64
N TYR A 704 -6.77 -3.37 -12.82
CA TYR A 704 -7.38 -2.29 -12.05
C TYR A 704 -7.27 -2.58 -10.55
N ARG A 705 -6.57 -1.68 -9.83
CA ARG A 705 -6.32 -1.78 -8.39
C ARG A 705 -7.06 -0.65 -7.66
N PRO A 706 -8.35 -0.80 -7.32
CA PRO A 706 -9.11 0.23 -6.60
C PRO A 706 -8.53 0.54 -5.22
N SER A 707 -7.88 -0.44 -4.58
CA SER A 707 -7.14 -0.29 -3.33
C SER A 707 -5.93 -1.24 -3.33
N ARG A 708 -5.07 -1.16 -2.31
CA ARG A 708 -3.97 -2.13 -2.13
C ARG A 708 -4.45 -3.54 -1.79
N PHE A 709 -5.69 -3.67 -1.31
CA PHE A 709 -6.27 -4.93 -0.84
C PHE A 709 -7.16 -5.62 -1.88
N LEU A 710 -7.35 -5.02 -3.05
CA LEU A 710 -8.28 -5.52 -4.06
C LEU A 710 -7.72 -5.28 -5.44
N THR A 711 -7.57 -6.34 -6.22
CA THR A 711 -7.10 -6.27 -7.62
C THR A 711 -8.08 -6.99 -8.53
N LEU A 712 -8.47 -6.31 -9.61
CA LEU A 712 -9.26 -6.86 -10.71
C LEU A 712 -8.36 -6.94 -11.94
N ARG A 713 -8.26 -8.10 -12.57
CA ARG A 713 -7.47 -8.28 -13.79
C ARG A 713 -8.30 -8.88 -14.91
N SER A 714 -7.99 -8.46 -16.13
CA SER A 714 -8.44 -9.09 -17.36
C SER A 714 -7.22 -9.41 -18.20
N GLN A 715 -7.13 -10.64 -18.70
CA GLN A 715 -6.03 -11.08 -19.54
C GLN A 715 -6.55 -11.79 -20.77
N TYR A 716 -6.00 -11.45 -21.92
CA TYR A 716 -6.14 -12.22 -23.16
C TYR A 716 -4.84 -12.99 -23.40
N LYS A 717 -4.92 -14.26 -23.79
CA LYS A 717 -3.77 -15.10 -24.14
C LYS A 717 -4.04 -15.85 -25.43
N HIS A 718 -3.08 -15.80 -26.35
CA HIS A 718 -3.02 -16.66 -27.52
C HIS A 718 -1.88 -17.65 -27.36
N THR A 719 -2.14 -18.94 -27.54
CA THR A 719 -1.11 -19.99 -27.45
C THR A 719 -1.06 -20.82 -28.73
N GLU A 720 0.12 -20.93 -29.33
CA GLU A 720 0.43 -21.80 -30.45
C GLU A 720 1.26 -23.00 -29.98
N ARG A 721 0.93 -24.19 -30.48
CA ARG A 721 1.58 -25.45 -30.09
C ARG A 721 1.91 -26.24 -31.34
N ASN A 722 3.06 -26.92 -31.37
CA ASN A 722 3.40 -27.82 -32.47
C ASN A 722 2.87 -29.26 -32.27
N PHE A 723 2.35 -29.55 -31.09
CA PHE A 723 1.84 -30.86 -30.68
C PHE A 723 0.32 -30.88 -30.44
N ALA A 724 -0.33 -29.72 -30.45
CA ALA A 724 -1.76 -29.58 -30.21
C ALA A 724 -2.31 -28.37 -31.00
N LEU A 725 -3.64 -28.19 -30.99
CA LEU A 725 -4.26 -27.02 -31.60
C LEU A 725 -3.91 -25.72 -30.85
N SER A 726 -3.94 -24.59 -31.57
CA SER A 726 -3.84 -23.27 -30.94
C SER A 726 -5.10 -22.93 -30.15
N SER A 727 -4.92 -22.14 -29.07
CA SER A 727 -5.99 -21.65 -28.20
C SER A 727 -5.99 -20.14 -28.07
N ASP A 728 -7.18 -19.57 -27.95
CA ASP A 728 -7.45 -18.17 -27.63
C ASP A 728 -8.26 -18.13 -26.34
N GLU A 729 -7.76 -17.50 -25.30
CA GLU A 729 -8.31 -17.55 -23.94
C GLU A 729 -8.44 -16.15 -23.35
N ILE A 730 -9.56 -15.91 -22.66
CA ILE A 730 -9.78 -14.70 -21.85
C ILE A 730 -9.90 -15.12 -20.39
N PHE A 731 -9.18 -14.42 -19.52
CA PHE A 731 -9.22 -14.60 -18.08
C PHE A 731 -9.76 -13.34 -17.40
N LEU A 732 -10.51 -13.57 -16.33
CA LEU A 732 -10.95 -12.56 -15.38
C LEU A 732 -10.53 -13.01 -13.99
N GLN A 733 -9.82 -12.16 -13.26
CA GLN A 733 -9.34 -12.47 -11.91
C GLN A 733 -9.76 -11.40 -10.92
N LEU A 734 -10.16 -11.84 -9.73
CA LEU A 734 -10.36 -11.03 -8.54
C LEU A 734 -9.44 -11.56 -7.45
N LEU A 735 -8.56 -10.68 -6.96
CA LEU A 735 -7.70 -10.93 -5.80
C LEU A 735 -8.13 -10.00 -4.67
N PHE A 736 -8.25 -10.53 -3.46
CA PHE A 736 -8.47 -9.72 -2.27
C PHE A 736 -7.58 -10.16 -1.10
N LYS A 737 -7.09 -9.17 -0.35
CA LYS A 737 -6.21 -9.39 0.80
C LYS A 737 -6.78 -8.75 2.06
N LEU A 738 -6.65 -9.43 3.20
CA LEU A 738 -7.02 -8.94 4.52
C LEU A 738 -5.90 -9.28 5.51
N GLY A 739 -5.55 -8.34 6.40
CA GLY A 739 -4.54 -8.58 7.44
C GLY A 739 -3.20 -7.90 7.17
N TYR A 740 -2.11 -8.54 7.61
CA TYR A 740 -0.75 -8.04 7.40
C TYR A 740 -0.29 -8.31 5.95
N GLU A 741 0.54 -7.42 5.41
CA GLU A 741 1.19 -7.61 4.11
C GLU A 741 2.58 -8.21 4.35
N ARG A 742 3.00 -9.18 3.53
CA ARG A 742 4.43 -9.48 3.41
C ARG A 742 5.14 -8.19 2.99
N PRO A 743 6.34 -7.90 3.50
CA PRO A 743 7.19 -6.94 2.83
C PRO A 743 7.41 -7.52 1.43
N GLY A 744 6.81 -6.90 0.41
CA GLY A 744 7.18 -7.21 -0.97
C GLY A 744 8.67 -6.88 -1.18
N PRO A 745 9.28 -7.28 -2.30
CA PRO A 745 10.69 -7.00 -2.58
C PRO A 745 11.08 -5.51 -2.67
N PHE A 746 10.21 -4.55 -2.27
CA PHE A 746 10.45 -3.10 -2.33
C PHE A 746 9.96 -2.32 -1.10
#